data_AF-A0A4D4N0Z1-F1
#
_entry.id   AF-A0A4D4N0Z1-F1
#
_cell.length_a   1.000
_cell.length_b   1.000
_cell.length_c   1.000
_cell.angle_alpha   90.00
_cell.angle_beta   90.00
_cell.angle_gamma   90.00
#
_symmetry.space_group_name_H-M   'P 1'
#
loop_
_entity.id
_entity.type
_entity.pdbx_description
1 polymer ?
#
loop_
_entity_poly.entity_id
_entity_poly.type
_entity_poly.pdbx_seq_one_letter_code
_entity_poly.pdbx_strand_id
1 'polypeptide(L)'
;MAARLERALRPLSLDWYEDDGLGSVDLCHAAAGGAAALPGLLARHLAGVPLLVTEYGVQLRAHYLASGGESAPVRALLAAFHGRLAAEVYRQAACITPGNTHARRWQERCGADRAKLRTVYPGMEASRFAEVGESTGCGDPDTLVWVGRIEPAKDLISLLHAFAEIRRQAPKTRLRIVGTAAGAEGVAYLGHCRTLAAQLFPDEAECAHAVGDNPVSFEEIGGPEVPDLAEAYAAGAVVVLSSVVEGFPISLVEAMFCGRATVSTDVGAVVEVIGGTGLVVPPRNPRALAEACVTLLRDPERRERLGAAARARALELFTVEQNVAAFHGIYLEIVSHSPVRRVFVDDTGEPLPFGVPAEAHVPGRWTEVSLLAGGRPRWTAGADAPGAPVRGTTPVRATPLPAVASACPVPAAPGVSAVPAASSGPQEPVVAGEGRDERPGRTGPPRHTGQPRGGGCTVAGVAGGEGTEAGAGADPDPGAGAGVGPGAGRKVSARRGGADPVKALMHRHRELCERAVDPLEIAAGLEAHGVTDRTAARFRHRDVFSLAEEMYARVPRDAEPAPQPVAAGPRAEGGAWAVLALLPGTLCAATVVGLRLTEGRPRLAVAAAGALAVAIGLRAALGRGPLHAPSHHTTGATRAWTCWLLAYALLGDGLLSAGLEGGPDGPWPLATAPVLALALACAPAAWCARLFAVRARRRLTASRGLEEFAASAKPLLLGTFVLFLCSLGALLALCAALLDESADYPGAGTLGALLLLARLLTARGFTHAPAVVLGVAAAAEATALAAVFAGRLPGCSYLATPVDTVVGAWGPGAVPTLVCGAAALSLLIHTTRTLTRASAHALPPGPP
;
A
#
# COMPACT_ATOMS: atom_id res chain seq x y z
N MET A 1 6.25 8.71 -8.98
CA MET A 1 4.84 8.65 -8.55
C MET A 1 3.89 8.34 -9.71
N ALA A 2 3.58 9.27 -10.63
CA ALA A 2 2.54 9.08 -11.66
C ALA A 2 2.61 7.72 -12.40
N ALA A 3 3.75 7.39 -13.02
CA ALA A 3 3.95 6.12 -13.74
C ALA A 3 4.04 4.84 -12.85
N ARG A 4 3.86 4.95 -11.52
CA ARG A 4 3.57 3.80 -10.63
C ARG A 4 2.05 3.65 -10.47
N LEU A 5 1.36 4.74 -10.12
CA LEU A 5 -0.10 4.77 -9.98
C LEU A 5 -0.82 4.42 -11.30
N GLU A 6 -0.33 4.94 -12.43
CA GLU A 6 -0.84 4.60 -13.76
C GLU A 6 -0.73 3.09 -14.02
N ARG A 7 0.43 2.46 -13.77
CA ARG A 7 0.58 0.99 -13.91
C ARG A 7 -0.30 0.21 -12.94
N ALA A 8 -0.49 0.70 -11.72
CA ALA A 8 -1.34 0.06 -10.72
C ALA A 8 -2.85 0.18 -11.06
N LEU A 9 -3.27 1.24 -11.77
CA LEU A 9 -4.66 1.52 -12.11
C LEU A 9 -5.03 1.21 -13.57
N ARG A 10 -4.05 0.94 -14.45
CA ARG A 10 -4.26 0.53 -15.85
C ARG A 10 -5.23 -0.65 -16.01
N PRO A 11 -5.31 -1.65 -15.11
CA PRO A 11 -6.35 -2.67 -15.19
C PRO A 11 -7.80 -2.14 -15.13
N LEU A 12 -8.04 -0.89 -14.72
CA LEU A 12 -9.36 -0.25 -14.71
C LEU A 12 -9.65 0.58 -15.97
N SER A 13 -8.70 0.74 -16.90
CA SER A 13 -8.89 1.55 -18.12
C SER A 13 -9.30 0.72 -19.35
N LEU A 14 -9.99 -0.39 -19.14
CA LEU A 14 -10.49 -1.30 -20.17
C LEU A 14 -12.04 -1.24 -20.21
N ASP A 15 -12.62 -1.85 -21.23
CA ASP A 15 -14.04 -1.88 -21.63
C ASP A 15 -14.96 -2.73 -20.72
N TRP A 16 -14.54 -2.99 -19.48
CA TRP A 16 -15.26 -3.79 -18.47
C TRP A 16 -16.70 -3.36 -18.13
N TYR A 17 -17.09 -2.14 -18.53
CA TYR A 17 -18.26 -1.42 -18.04
C TYR A 17 -19.50 -1.56 -18.94
N GLU A 18 -19.38 -2.23 -20.09
CA GLU A 18 -20.48 -2.48 -21.03
C GLU A 18 -21.34 -3.69 -20.57
N ASP A 19 -22.57 -3.81 -21.06
CA ASP A 19 -23.54 -4.81 -20.59
C ASP A 19 -23.10 -6.28 -20.83
N ASP A 20 -22.31 -6.52 -21.87
CA ASP A 20 -21.66 -7.82 -22.14
C ASP A 20 -20.26 -7.95 -21.50
N GLY A 21 -19.75 -6.90 -20.85
CA GLY A 21 -18.47 -6.87 -20.14
C GLY A 21 -18.48 -7.65 -18.81
N LEU A 22 -17.86 -7.13 -17.75
CA LEU A 22 -17.73 -7.87 -16.48
C LEU A 22 -19.07 -8.13 -15.74
N GLY A 23 -20.19 -7.65 -16.27
CA GLY A 23 -21.53 -7.99 -15.78
C GLY A 23 -22.08 -9.32 -16.30
N SER A 24 -21.52 -9.87 -17.40
CA SER A 24 -22.05 -11.03 -18.13
C SER A 24 -21.56 -12.38 -17.59
N VAL A 25 -20.42 -12.41 -16.90
CA VAL A 25 -19.73 -13.64 -16.46
C VAL A 25 -20.23 -14.19 -15.12
N ASP A 26 -20.18 -15.51 -14.94
CA ASP A 26 -20.58 -16.19 -13.70
C ASP A 26 -19.63 -15.93 -12.52
N LEU A 27 -18.32 -15.80 -12.79
CA LEU A 27 -17.26 -15.70 -11.78
C LEU A 27 -16.02 -14.98 -12.34
N CYS A 28 -15.37 -14.15 -11.51
CA CYS A 28 -14.04 -13.60 -11.82
C CYS A 28 -12.96 -14.33 -11.00
N HIS A 29 -11.98 -14.94 -11.67
CA HIS A 29 -10.79 -15.50 -11.02
C HIS A 29 -9.56 -14.64 -11.31
N ALA A 30 -9.05 -13.95 -10.29
CA ALA A 30 -7.78 -13.25 -10.36
C ALA A 30 -6.62 -14.20 -10.01
N ALA A 31 -5.72 -14.46 -10.97
CA ALA A 31 -4.53 -15.31 -10.79
C ALA A 31 -3.40 -14.66 -9.94
N ALA A 32 -3.61 -13.42 -9.49
CA ALA A 32 -2.77 -12.72 -8.53
C ALA A 32 -3.60 -11.66 -7.77
N GLY A 33 -3.16 -11.30 -6.57
CA GLY A 33 -3.74 -10.20 -5.79
C GLY A 33 -3.33 -8.81 -6.30
N GLY A 34 -3.52 -7.80 -5.45
CA GLY A 34 -3.12 -6.42 -5.76
C GLY A 34 -3.83 -5.87 -7.00
N ALA A 35 -3.08 -5.27 -7.93
CA ALA A 35 -3.63 -4.62 -9.12
C ALA A 35 -4.33 -5.60 -10.09
N ALA A 36 -3.92 -6.87 -10.13
CA ALA A 36 -4.53 -7.88 -11.00
C ALA A 36 -5.97 -8.24 -10.57
N ALA A 37 -6.32 -8.03 -9.30
CA ALA A 37 -7.67 -8.26 -8.77
C ALA A 37 -8.62 -7.06 -8.95
N LEU A 38 -8.15 -5.92 -9.48
CA LEU A 38 -8.98 -4.71 -9.67
C LEU A 38 -10.20 -4.93 -10.60
N PRO A 39 -10.10 -5.64 -11.75
CA PRO A 39 -11.27 -5.98 -12.57
C PRO A 39 -12.28 -6.85 -11.79
N GLY A 40 -11.79 -7.84 -11.05
CA GLY A 40 -12.63 -8.70 -10.20
C GLY A 40 -13.35 -7.93 -9.08
N LEU A 41 -12.69 -6.93 -8.47
CA LEU A 41 -13.31 -6.01 -7.52
C LEU A 41 -14.38 -5.12 -8.20
N LEU A 42 -14.12 -4.69 -9.43
CA LEU A 42 -15.08 -3.90 -10.22
C LEU A 42 -16.34 -4.71 -10.56
N ALA A 43 -16.16 -5.95 -11.04
CA ALA A 43 -17.24 -6.90 -11.29
C ALA A 43 -18.08 -7.17 -10.02
N ARG A 44 -17.40 -7.39 -8.88
CA ARG A 44 -18.04 -7.58 -7.58
C ARG A 44 -18.79 -6.34 -7.09
N HIS A 45 -18.34 -5.13 -7.45
CA HIS A 45 -18.96 -3.88 -7.02
C HIS A 45 -20.12 -3.42 -7.90
N LEU A 46 -19.96 -3.44 -9.23
CA LEU A 46 -20.97 -2.94 -10.16
C LEU A 46 -22.06 -3.98 -10.44
N ALA A 47 -21.66 -5.22 -10.73
CA ALA A 47 -22.58 -6.28 -11.12
C ALA A 47 -22.93 -7.21 -9.95
N GLY A 48 -21.99 -7.43 -9.03
CA GLY A 48 -22.10 -8.38 -7.90
C GLY A 48 -21.46 -9.75 -8.15
N VAL A 49 -20.79 -9.94 -9.29
CA VAL A 49 -20.11 -11.20 -9.69
C VAL A 49 -19.12 -11.64 -8.60
N PRO A 50 -19.09 -12.94 -8.22
CA PRO A 50 -18.17 -13.42 -7.20
C PRO A 50 -16.70 -13.40 -7.66
N LEU A 51 -15.79 -13.19 -6.69
CA LEU A 51 -14.35 -13.06 -6.93
C LEU A 51 -13.58 -14.19 -6.23
N LEU A 52 -12.82 -14.99 -7.00
CA LEU A 52 -11.79 -15.89 -6.51
C LEU A 52 -10.41 -15.25 -6.70
N VAL A 53 -9.50 -15.40 -5.74
CA VAL A 53 -8.14 -14.83 -5.82
C VAL A 53 -7.09 -15.88 -5.47
N THR A 54 -6.31 -16.30 -6.46
CA THR A 54 -5.13 -17.14 -6.24
C THR A 54 -3.90 -16.29 -6.00
N GLU A 55 -3.09 -16.64 -5.00
CA GLU A 55 -1.74 -16.10 -4.85
C GLU A 55 -0.76 -17.20 -4.43
N TYR A 56 -0.01 -17.70 -5.42
CA TYR A 56 1.17 -18.54 -5.17
C TYR A 56 2.31 -17.74 -4.51
N GLY A 57 2.35 -16.42 -4.70
CA GLY A 57 3.20 -15.47 -3.99
C GLY A 57 2.46 -14.15 -3.71
N VAL A 58 2.46 -13.72 -2.45
CA VAL A 58 1.64 -12.60 -1.97
C VAL A 58 2.15 -11.26 -2.49
N GLN A 59 1.30 -10.53 -3.20
CA GLN A 59 1.68 -9.32 -3.93
C GLN A 59 2.14 -8.17 -3.03
N LEU A 60 1.62 -8.07 -1.80
CA LEU A 60 2.08 -7.07 -0.84
C LEU A 60 3.52 -7.36 -0.36
N ARG A 61 3.86 -8.65 -0.14
CA ARG A 61 5.22 -9.09 0.18
C ARG A 61 6.20 -8.79 -0.97
N ALA A 62 5.77 -9.03 -2.20
CA ALA A 62 6.55 -8.70 -3.40
C ALA A 62 6.78 -7.18 -3.53
N HIS A 63 5.78 -6.35 -3.21
CA HIS A 63 5.91 -4.88 -3.20
C HIS A 63 6.97 -4.40 -2.19
N TYR A 64 6.98 -4.90 -0.95
CA TYR A 64 8.01 -4.54 0.03
C TYR A 64 9.42 -4.91 -0.46
N LEU A 65 9.60 -6.10 -1.04
CA LEU A 65 10.90 -6.55 -1.56
C LEU A 65 11.37 -5.76 -2.79
N ALA A 66 10.46 -5.27 -3.62
CA ALA A 66 10.77 -4.49 -4.82
C ALA A 66 10.96 -2.97 -4.57
N SER A 67 10.78 -2.49 -3.33
CA SER A 67 10.73 -1.06 -2.99
C SER A 67 12.12 -0.39 -2.82
N GLY A 68 12.94 -0.42 -3.87
CA GLY A 68 14.24 0.25 -3.95
C GLY A 68 14.20 1.67 -4.53
N GLY A 69 15.08 2.55 -4.05
CA GLY A 69 15.38 3.86 -4.67
C GLY A 69 14.37 5.00 -4.46
N GLU A 70 13.25 4.77 -3.77
CA GLU A 70 12.18 5.76 -3.59
C GLU A 70 12.26 6.48 -2.23
N SER A 71 11.89 7.77 -2.19
CA SER A 71 11.92 8.58 -0.96
C SER A 71 10.88 8.12 0.07
N ALA A 72 11.12 8.37 1.35
CA ALA A 72 10.29 7.82 2.44
C ALA A 72 8.78 8.13 2.30
N PRO A 73 8.34 9.36 1.97
CA PRO A 73 6.91 9.63 1.76
C PRO A 73 6.30 8.90 0.55
N VAL A 74 7.11 8.61 -0.48
CA VAL A 74 6.68 7.84 -1.65
C VAL A 74 6.51 6.36 -1.28
N ARG A 75 7.46 5.78 -0.54
CA ARG A 75 7.33 4.41 -0.03
C ARG A 75 6.15 4.26 0.92
N ALA A 76 5.98 5.19 1.85
CA ALA A 76 4.85 5.21 2.79
C ALA A 76 3.50 5.25 2.06
N LEU A 77 3.34 6.12 1.05
CA LEU A 77 2.11 6.19 0.26
C LEU A 77 1.85 4.91 -0.55
N LEU A 78 2.89 4.32 -1.17
CA LEU A 78 2.73 3.09 -1.96
C LEU A 78 2.48 1.86 -1.08
N ALA A 79 3.17 1.72 0.05
CA ALA A 79 2.91 0.67 1.04
C ALA A 79 1.47 0.78 1.58
N ALA A 80 1.01 1.98 1.94
CA ALA A 80 -0.36 2.21 2.37
C ALA A 80 -1.38 1.89 1.26
N PHE A 81 -1.11 2.26 0.00
CA PHE A 81 -1.97 1.91 -1.14
C PHE A 81 -2.04 0.39 -1.35
N HIS A 82 -0.89 -0.29 -1.46
CA HIS A 82 -0.85 -1.74 -1.69
C HIS A 82 -1.43 -2.54 -0.52
N GLY A 83 -1.21 -2.11 0.73
CA GLY A 83 -1.80 -2.73 1.92
C GLY A 83 -3.32 -2.57 1.98
N ARG A 84 -3.84 -1.37 1.66
CA ARG A 84 -5.29 -1.13 1.55
C ARG A 84 -5.92 -1.93 0.41
N LEU A 85 -5.23 -2.04 -0.73
CA LEU A 85 -5.69 -2.83 -1.86
C LEU A 85 -5.73 -4.32 -1.53
N ALA A 86 -4.68 -4.88 -0.91
CA ALA A 86 -4.66 -6.28 -0.47
C ALA A 86 -5.80 -6.57 0.52
N ALA A 87 -5.98 -5.73 1.54
CA ALA A 87 -7.06 -5.88 2.51
C ALA A 87 -8.46 -5.82 1.86
N GLU A 88 -8.68 -4.92 0.89
CA GLU A 88 -9.96 -4.85 0.16
C GLU A 88 -10.19 -6.07 -0.75
N VAL A 89 -9.16 -6.55 -1.44
CA VAL A 89 -9.19 -7.79 -2.24
C VAL A 89 -9.62 -8.98 -1.36
N TYR A 90 -8.99 -9.20 -0.22
CA TYR A 90 -9.34 -10.32 0.68
C TYR A 90 -10.71 -10.14 1.35
N ARG A 91 -11.11 -8.89 1.64
CA ARG A 91 -12.43 -8.58 2.20
C ARG A 91 -13.57 -8.90 1.23
N GLN A 92 -13.37 -8.64 -0.07
CA GLN A 92 -14.39 -8.79 -1.12
C GLN A 92 -14.40 -10.15 -1.81
N ALA A 93 -13.26 -10.85 -1.87
CA ALA A 93 -13.17 -12.20 -2.42
C ALA A 93 -14.16 -13.16 -1.72
N ALA A 94 -14.75 -14.08 -2.48
CA ALA A 94 -15.55 -15.19 -1.95
C ALA A 94 -14.66 -16.27 -1.36
N CYS A 95 -13.58 -16.61 -2.07
CA CYS A 95 -12.55 -17.57 -1.67
C CYS A 95 -11.17 -17.02 -2.05
N ILE A 96 -10.15 -17.43 -1.31
CA ILE A 96 -8.74 -17.04 -1.50
C ILE A 96 -7.91 -18.32 -1.49
N THR A 97 -7.13 -18.52 -2.55
CA THR A 97 -6.39 -19.75 -2.83
C THR A 97 -4.87 -19.52 -2.70
N PRO A 98 -4.29 -19.69 -1.49
CA PRO A 98 -2.84 -19.71 -1.32
C PRO A 98 -2.22 -20.96 -1.93
N GLY A 99 -1.04 -20.79 -2.52
CA GLY A 99 -0.25 -21.90 -3.09
C GLY A 99 0.37 -22.88 -2.09
N ASN A 100 0.42 -22.51 -0.81
CA ASN A 100 1.09 -23.23 0.28
C ASN A 100 0.85 -22.52 1.63
N THR A 101 1.23 -23.15 2.73
CA THR A 101 1.08 -22.65 4.10
C THR A 101 1.97 -21.43 4.40
N HIS A 102 3.05 -21.19 3.65
CA HIS A 102 3.81 -19.93 3.74
C HIS A 102 3.02 -18.74 3.17
N ALA A 103 2.52 -18.84 1.93
CA ALA A 103 1.67 -17.83 1.30
C ALA A 103 0.39 -17.57 2.11
N ARG A 104 -0.26 -18.64 2.60
CA ARG A 104 -1.42 -18.56 3.49
C ARG A 104 -1.16 -17.70 4.72
N ARG A 105 -0.04 -17.93 5.44
CA ARG A 105 0.30 -17.17 6.65
C ARG A 105 0.54 -15.70 6.34
N TRP A 106 1.14 -15.38 5.20
CA TRP A 106 1.24 -14.01 4.71
C TRP A 106 -0.12 -13.39 4.42
N GLN A 107 -1.06 -14.09 3.80
CA GLN A 107 -2.42 -13.59 3.58
C GLN A 107 -3.18 -13.37 4.91
N GLU A 108 -3.13 -14.32 5.86
CA GLU A 108 -3.70 -14.15 7.21
C GLU A 108 -3.12 -12.92 7.91
N ARG A 109 -1.81 -12.64 7.75
CA ARG A 109 -1.15 -11.42 8.28
C ARG A 109 -1.52 -10.13 7.54
N CYS A 110 -1.82 -10.20 6.25
CA CYS A 110 -2.34 -9.09 5.44
C CYS A 110 -3.86 -8.86 5.61
N GLY A 111 -4.52 -9.54 6.55
CA GLY A 111 -5.93 -9.35 6.89
C GLY A 111 -6.93 -10.24 6.14
N ALA A 112 -6.47 -11.32 5.50
CA ALA A 112 -7.38 -12.31 4.92
C ALA A 112 -8.11 -13.12 6.00
N ASP A 113 -9.42 -13.35 5.78
CA ASP A 113 -10.24 -14.17 6.65
C ASP A 113 -9.88 -15.65 6.49
N ARG A 114 -9.56 -16.31 7.60
CA ARG A 114 -9.24 -17.74 7.68
C ARG A 114 -10.36 -18.63 7.16
N ALA A 115 -11.62 -18.19 7.24
CA ALA A 115 -12.77 -18.92 6.70
C ALA A 115 -12.82 -18.94 5.16
N LYS A 116 -12.11 -18.03 4.48
CA LYS A 116 -12.04 -17.95 3.02
C LYS A 116 -10.79 -18.61 2.42
N LEU A 117 -9.85 -19.05 3.26
CA LEU A 117 -8.52 -19.49 2.82
C LEU A 117 -8.44 -21.01 2.61
N ARG A 118 -8.42 -21.43 1.34
CA ARG A 118 -8.34 -22.82 0.90
C ARG A 118 -7.05 -23.05 0.11
N THR A 119 -6.08 -23.73 0.70
CA THR A 119 -4.80 -24.04 0.02
C THR A 119 -5.06 -24.90 -1.22
N VAL A 120 -4.49 -24.50 -2.36
CA VAL A 120 -4.44 -25.30 -3.59
C VAL A 120 -3.01 -25.22 -4.11
N TYR A 121 -2.31 -26.36 -4.14
CA TYR A 121 -0.92 -26.42 -4.60
C TYR A 121 -0.83 -26.19 -6.12
N PRO A 122 0.27 -25.61 -6.63
CA PRO A 122 0.52 -25.58 -8.08
C PRO A 122 0.46 -27.00 -8.67
N GLY A 123 -0.24 -27.16 -9.80
CA GLY A 123 -0.21 -28.40 -10.57
C GLY A 123 0.98 -28.42 -11.54
N MET A 124 1.64 -29.57 -11.66
CA MET A 124 2.76 -29.81 -12.58
C MET A 124 2.52 -31.06 -13.44
N GLU A 125 3.09 -31.08 -14.65
CA GLU A 125 2.90 -32.16 -15.63
C GLU A 125 3.70 -33.43 -15.24
N ALA A 126 3.11 -34.26 -14.38
CA ALA A 126 3.73 -35.50 -13.89
C ALA A 126 4.08 -36.50 -15.01
N SER A 127 3.36 -36.45 -16.14
CA SER A 127 3.59 -37.31 -17.31
C SER A 127 5.00 -37.22 -17.89
N ARG A 128 5.65 -36.04 -17.78
CA ARG A 128 7.05 -35.84 -18.21
C ARG A 128 8.07 -36.68 -17.44
N PHE A 129 7.68 -37.20 -16.29
CA PHE A 129 8.54 -37.92 -15.35
C PHE A 129 8.09 -39.37 -15.12
N ALA A 130 7.07 -39.83 -15.87
CA ALA A 130 6.45 -41.13 -15.67
C ALA A 130 7.42 -42.29 -15.89
N GLU A 131 8.14 -42.29 -17.01
CA GLU A 131 9.10 -43.35 -17.38
C GLU A 131 10.23 -43.50 -16.35
N VAL A 132 10.88 -42.38 -15.96
CA VAL A 132 11.93 -42.37 -14.93
C VAL A 132 11.40 -42.87 -13.58
N GLY A 133 10.20 -42.44 -13.18
CA GLY A 133 9.58 -42.83 -11.92
C GLY A 133 8.94 -44.22 -11.90
N GLU A 134 8.77 -44.88 -13.05
CA GLU A 134 8.30 -46.27 -13.20
C GLU A 134 9.44 -47.25 -13.45
N SER A 135 10.61 -46.73 -13.85
CA SER A 135 11.83 -47.53 -13.92
C SER A 135 12.17 -48.13 -12.56
N THR A 136 12.51 -49.42 -12.54
CA THR A 136 13.07 -50.10 -11.35
C THR A 136 14.52 -49.72 -11.09
N GLY A 137 15.12 -48.87 -11.94
CA GLY A 137 16.46 -48.34 -11.79
C GLY A 137 16.49 -47.13 -10.86
N CYS A 138 17.14 -47.28 -9.70
CA CYS A 138 17.78 -46.12 -9.11
C CYS A 138 18.84 -45.58 -10.10
N GLY A 139 19.00 -44.25 -10.15
CA GLY A 139 20.15 -43.64 -10.83
C GLY A 139 21.46 -44.09 -10.19
N ASP A 140 22.60 -43.62 -10.71
CA ASP A 140 23.91 -44.01 -10.17
C ASP A 140 23.92 -43.86 -8.63
N PRO A 141 24.12 -44.96 -7.86
CA PRO A 141 24.02 -44.96 -6.40
C PRO A 141 25.10 -44.10 -5.75
N ASP A 142 26.19 -43.79 -6.46
CA ASP A 142 27.23 -42.85 -6.04
C ASP A 142 27.00 -41.42 -6.58
N THR A 143 25.98 -41.13 -7.40
CA THR A 143 25.72 -39.75 -7.88
C THR A 143 24.64 -39.03 -7.08
N LEU A 144 25.01 -37.83 -6.60
CA LEU A 144 24.09 -36.79 -6.13
C LEU A 144 23.73 -35.85 -7.29
N VAL A 145 22.47 -35.45 -7.38
CA VAL A 145 21.98 -34.49 -8.37
C VAL A 145 21.49 -33.22 -7.69
N TRP A 146 21.80 -32.06 -8.26
CA TRP A 146 21.11 -30.79 -7.99
C TRP A 146 20.51 -30.28 -9.30
N VAL A 147 19.27 -29.77 -9.27
CA VAL A 147 18.60 -29.19 -10.45
C VAL A 147 17.94 -27.85 -10.12
N GLY A 148 18.19 -26.82 -10.93
CA GLY A 148 17.51 -25.53 -10.80
C GLY A 148 18.17 -24.35 -11.53
N ARG A 149 17.68 -23.13 -11.25
CA ARG A 149 18.31 -21.89 -11.73
C ARG A 149 19.54 -21.56 -10.88
N ILE A 150 20.67 -21.27 -11.51
CA ILE A 150 21.92 -20.98 -10.81
C ILE A 150 21.95 -19.52 -10.38
N GLU A 151 21.61 -19.29 -9.11
CA GLU A 151 21.49 -17.98 -8.46
C GLU A 151 21.88 -18.06 -6.96
N PRO A 152 22.34 -16.97 -6.32
CA PRO A 152 22.78 -16.99 -4.92
C PRO A 152 21.75 -17.51 -3.90
N ALA A 153 20.45 -17.36 -4.18
CA ALA A 153 19.36 -17.86 -3.33
C ALA A 153 19.32 -19.40 -3.22
N LYS A 154 19.99 -20.13 -4.12
CA LYS A 154 20.07 -21.61 -4.10
C LYS A 154 21.27 -22.16 -3.33
N ASP A 155 22.19 -21.30 -2.89
CA ASP A 155 23.33 -21.63 -2.02
C ASP A 155 24.13 -22.89 -2.43
N LEU A 156 24.56 -22.91 -3.69
CA LEU A 156 25.50 -23.90 -4.23
C LEU A 156 26.86 -23.86 -3.50
N ILE A 157 27.21 -22.75 -2.87
CA ILE A 157 28.43 -22.62 -2.05
C ILE A 157 28.35 -23.52 -0.81
N SER A 158 27.22 -23.52 -0.08
CA SER A 158 26.98 -24.49 0.99
C SER A 158 26.93 -25.93 0.48
N LEU A 159 26.40 -26.17 -0.74
CA LEU A 159 26.38 -27.50 -1.35
C LEU A 159 27.78 -28.04 -1.67
N LEU A 160 28.66 -27.22 -2.26
CA LEU A 160 30.04 -27.60 -2.56
C LEU A 160 30.85 -27.90 -1.29
N HIS A 161 30.69 -27.08 -0.24
CA HIS A 161 31.30 -27.36 1.07
C HIS A 161 30.72 -28.60 1.76
N ALA A 162 29.42 -28.90 1.58
CA ALA A 162 28.83 -30.14 2.06
C ALA A 162 29.45 -31.33 1.31
N PHE A 163 29.52 -31.23 -0.01
CA PHE A 163 30.06 -32.28 -0.88
C PHE A 163 31.52 -32.63 -0.58
N ALA A 164 32.37 -31.66 -0.21
CA ALA A 164 33.73 -31.94 0.25
C ALA A 164 33.78 -32.86 1.50
N GLU A 165 32.83 -32.74 2.43
CA GLU A 165 32.71 -33.67 3.57
C GLU A 165 32.03 -34.99 3.17
N ILE A 166 31.14 -35.00 2.18
CA ILE A 166 30.59 -36.23 1.59
C ILE A 166 31.70 -37.06 0.92
N ARG A 167 32.54 -36.44 0.06
CA ARG A 167 33.70 -37.09 -0.59
C ARG A 167 34.63 -37.76 0.43
N ARG A 168 34.93 -37.07 1.54
CA ARG A 168 35.73 -37.61 2.67
C ARG A 168 35.12 -38.83 3.34
N GLN A 169 33.80 -39.01 3.26
CA GLN A 169 33.04 -40.11 3.89
C GLN A 169 32.57 -41.19 2.90
N ALA A 170 32.59 -40.89 1.60
CA ALA A 170 32.22 -41.77 0.49
C ALA A 170 33.07 -41.41 -0.75
N PRO A 171 34.32 -41.91 -0.87
CA PRO A 171 35.29 -41.48 -1.89
C PRO A 171 34.95 -41.85 -3.36
N LYS A 172 33.78 -42.42 -3.63
CA LYS A 172 33.26 -42.65 -4.99
C LYS A 172 32.22 -41.63 -5.43
N THR A 173 31.61 -40.91 -4.49
CA THR A 173 30.42 -40.09 -4.76
C THR A 173 30.73 -38.92 -5.70
N ARG A 174 29.84 -38.70 -6.69
CA ARG A 174 29.86 -37.60 -7.68
C ARG A 174 28.71 -36.61 -7.41
N LEU A 175 28.83 -35.38 -7.92
CA LEU A 175 27.80 -34.33 -7.83
C LEU A 175 27.55 -33.71 -9.21
N ARG A 176 26.36 -33.95 -9.78
CA ARG A 176 25.91 -33.31 -11.02
C ARG A 176 25.08 -32.07 -10.69
N ILE A 177 25.55 -30.89 -11.08
CA ILE A 177 24.84 -29.62 -10.92
C ILE A 177 24.24 -29.23 -12.27
N VAL A 178 22.97 -29.58 -12.49
CA VAL A 178 22.24 -29.30 -13.73
C VAL A 178 21.48 -27.98 -13.60
N GLY A 179 21.82 -26.97 -14.39
CA GLY A 179 21.12 -25.69 -14.30
C GLY A 179 21.66 -24.56 -15.14
N THR A 180 20.79 -23.59 -15.43
CA THR A 180 21.12 -22.42 -16.25
C THR A 180 21.43 -21.20 -15.38
N ALA A 181 22.46 -20.44 -15.77
CA ALA A 181 22.90 -19.22 -15.11
C ALA A 181 22.29 -17.99 -15.80
N ALA A 182 21.18 -17.48 -15.26
CA ALA A 182 20.44 -16.37 -15.86
C ALA A 182 20.96 -15.00 -15.41
N GLY A 183 21.30 -14.13 -16.38
CA GLY A 183 21.74 -12.75 -16.12
C GLY A 183 23.14 -12.62 -15.52
N ALA A 184 23.62 -11.38 -15.39
CA ALA A 184 25.00 -11.11 -14.96
C ALA A 184 25.33 -11.65 -13.56
N GLU A 185 24.39 -11.59 -12.62
CA GLU A 185 24.56 -12.14 -11.26
C GLU A 185 24.65 -13.67 -11.26
N GLY A 186 23.77 -14.36 -12.00
CA GLY A 186 23.81 -15.82 -12.13
C GLY A 186 25.09 -16.32 -12.79
N VAL A 187 25.55 -15.64 -13.85
CA VAL A 187 26.81 -15.98 -14.55
C VAL A 187 28.03 -15.75 -13.65
N ALA A 188 28.08 -14.64 -12.91
CA ALA A 188 29.15 -14.40 -11.94
C ALA A 188 29.13 -15.43 -10.79
N TYR A 189 27.94 -15.79 -10.29
CA TYR A 189 27.77 -16.80 -9.26
C TYR A 189 28.19 -18.20 -9.72
N LEU A 190 27.85 -18.61 -10.97
CA LEU A 190 28.35 -19.84 -11.58
C LEU A 190 29.88 -19.83 -11.70
N GLY A 191 30.48 -18.69 -12.09
CA GLY A 191 31.93 -18.51 -12.11
C GLY A 191 32.55 -18.77 -10.73
N HIS A 192 32.02 -18.14 -9.68
CA HIS A 192 32.47 -18.37 -8.30
C HIS A 192 32.30 -19.83 -7.85
N CYS A 193 31.20 -20.49 -8.21
CA CYS A 193 30.97 -21.91 -7.89
C CYS A 193 31.98 -22.83 -8.58
N ARG A 194 32.31 -22.58 -9.85
CA ARG A 194 33.34 -23.33 -10.60
C ARG A 194 34.74 -23.10 -10.01
N THR A 195 35.09 -21.87 -9.64
CA THR A 195 36.36 -21.58 -8.94
C THR A 195 36.44 -22.26 -7.58
N LEU A 196 35.35 -22.27 -6.80
CA LEU A 196 35.31 -22.96 -5.51
C LEU A 196 35.42 -24.49 -5.67
N ALA A 197 34.76 -25.08 -6.65
CA ALA A 197 34.91 -26.51 -6.94
C ALA A 197 36.37 -26.87 -7.25
N ALA A 198 37.05 -26.11 -8.11
CA ALA A 198 38.48 -26.32 -8.40
C ALA A 198 39.41 -26.10 -7.19
N GLN A 199 39.02 -25.25 -6.22
CA GLN A 199 39.75 -25.06 -4.97
C GLN A 199 39.52 -26.16 -3.93
N LEU A 200 38.35 -26.82 -3.95
CA LEU A 200 38.01 -27.91 -3.04
C LEU A 200 38.47 -29.28 -3.56
N PHE A 201 38.62 -29.43 -4.87
CA PHE A 201 39.01 -30.68 -5.55
C PHE A 201 40.19 -30.48 -6.51
N PRO A 202 41.37 -30.01 -6.03
CA PRO A 202 42.50 -29.66 -6.90
C PRO A 202 43.20 -30.90 -7.49
N ASP A 203 43.37 -31.95 -6.70
CA ASP A 203 44.13 -33.16 -7.07
C ASP A 203 43.37 -34.04 -8.10
N GLU A 204 42.07 -33.78 -8.30
CA GLU A 204 41.19 -34.46 -9.25
C GLU A 204 40.99 -33.64 -10.56
N ALA A 205 41.89 -32.67 -10.83
CA ALA A 205 41.74 -31.68 -11.91
C ALA A 205 42.95 -31.52 -12.88
N GLU A 206 43.97 -32.40 -12.82
CA GLU A 206 45.25 -32.20 -13.53
C GLU A 206 45.18 -32.20 -15.08
N CYS A 207 44.12 -32.74 -15.71
CA CYS A 207 43.99 -32.81 -17.17
C CYS A 207 42.86 -31.92 -17.71
N ALA A 208 43.22 -30.76 -18.27
CA ALA A 208 42.31 -29.75 -18.82
C ALA A 208 41.41 -30.19 -20.01
N HIS A 209 41.49 -31.45 -20.46
CA HIS A 209 40.65 -32.04 -21.51
C HIS A 209 39.95 -33.35 -21.05
N ALA A 210 40.04 -33.74 -19.78
CA ALA A 210 39.35 -34.90 -19.23
C ALA A 210 37.94 -34.54 -18.74
N VAL A 211 36.99 -34.47 -19.67
CA VAL A 211 35.55 -34.42 -19.33
C VAL A 211 35.14 -35.80 -18.79
N GLY A 212 35.28 -35.99 -17.48
CA GLY A 212 34.93 -37.27 -16.83
C GLY A 212 35.41 -37.45 -15.38
N ASP A 213 36.52 -36.84 -14.96
CA ASP A 213 37.18 -37.20 -13.68
C ASP A 213 36.99 -36.21 -12.52
N ASN A 214 36.54 -34.98 -12.78
CA ASN A 214 36.19 -34.06 -11.69
C ASN A 214 34.96 -34.61 -10.91
N PRO A 215 34.96 -34.63 -9.56
CA PRO A 215 33.82 -35.12 -8.80
C PRO A 215 32.59 -34.20 -8.87
N VAL A 216 32.72 -32.97 -9.37
CA VAL A 216 31.62 -32.01 -9.61
C VAL A 216 31.53 -31.66 -11.10
N SER A 217 30.37 -31.89 -11.71
CA SER A 217 30.03 -31.39 -13.05
C SER A 217 29.02 -30.23 -12.98
N PHE A 218 29.05 -29.37 -14.01
CA PHE A 218 28.15 -28.22 -14.17
C PHE A 218 27.53 -28.25 -15.57
N GLU A 219 26.29 -28.70 -15.65
CA GLU A 219 25.62 -29.17 -16.87
C GLU A 219 24.39 -28.32 -17.21
N GLU A 220 23.95 -28.35 -18.47
CA GLU A 220 22.82 -27.56 -18.97
C GLU A 220 21.82 -28.46 -19.73
N ILE A 221 20.52 -28.24 -19.50
CA ILE A 221 19.42 -29.04 -20.07
C ILE A 221 19.33 -28.77 -21.58
N GLY A 222 19.24 -29.83 -22.38
CA GLY A 222 19.38 -29.79 -23.84
C GLY A 222 20.82 -29.91 -24.32
N GLY A 223 21.79 -30.07 -23.40
CA GLY A 223 23.15 -30.49 -23.73
C GLY A 223 23.25 -32.00 -24.03
N PRO A 224 24.36 -32.47 -24.62
CA PRO A 224 24.53 -33.88 -24.98
C PRO A 224 24.60 -34.84 -23.78
N GLU A 225 24.87 -34.34 -22.58
CA GLU A 225 24.95 -35.12 -21.32
C GLU A 225 23.62 -35.13 -20.53
N VAL A 226 22.69 -34.23 -20.88
CA VAL A 226 21.39 -34.02 -20.24
C VAL A 226 20.39 -33.56 -21.31
N PRO A 227 19.80 -34.48 -22.11
CA PRO A 227 18.93 -34.11 -23.22
C PRO A 227 17.62 -33.45 -22.74
N ASP A 228 17.11 -33.86 -21.59
CA ASP A 228 15.91 -33.29 -20.97
C ASP A 228 15.98 -33.27 -19.42
N LEU A 229 14.90 -32.74 -18.82
CA LEU A 229 14.78 -32.51 -17.38
C LEU A 229 14.46 -33.79 -16.58
N ALA A 230 13.85 -34.81 -17.18
CA ALA A 230 13.61 -36.09 -16.52
C ALA A 230 14.90 -36.88 -16.38
N GLU A 231 15.71 -36.93 -17.45
CA GLU A 231 17.06 -37.52 -17.44
C GLU A 231 17.99 -36.82 -16.42
N ALA A 232 17.87 -35.50 -16.24
CA ALA A 232 18.60 -34.77 -15.19
C ALA A 232 18.36 -35.37 -13.79
N TYR A 233 17.10 -35.67 -13.43
CA TYR A 233 16.77 -36.34 -12.17
C TYR A 233 17.03 -37.86 -12.21
N ALA A 234 16.99 -38.49 -13.39
CA ALA A 234 17.30 -39.90 -13.56
C ALA A 234 18.76 -40.21 -13.21
N ALA A 235 19.67 -39.29 -13.53
CA ALA A 235 21.12 -39.43 -13.46
C ALA A 235 21.73 -39.96 -12.14
N GLY A 236 21.09 -39.74 -11.00
CA GLY A 236 21.61 -40.14 -9.68
C GLY A 236 20.53 -40.57 -8.70
N ALA A 237 20.95 -41.25 -7.64
CA ALA A 237 20.01 -41.89 -6.71
C ALA A 237 19.44 -40.94 -5.63
N VAL A 238 20.06 -39.76 -5.40
CA VAL A 238 19.62 -38.75 -4.42
C VAL A 238 19.63 -37.36 -5.04
N VAL A 239 18.52 -36.63 -4.89
CA VAL A 239 18.40 -35.22 -5.34
C VAL A 239 18.51 -34.27 -4.14
N VAL A 240 19.28 -33.20 -4.29
CA VAL A 240 19.63 -32.26 -3.23
C VAL A 240 19.11 -30.85 -3.53
N LEU A 241 18.38 -30.25 -2.58
CA LEU A 241 17.91 -28.86 -2.62
C LEU A 241 18.57 -28.06 -1.49
N SER A 242 19.45 -27.12 -1.85
CA SER A 242 20.27 -26.33 -0.92
C SER A 242 19.73 -24.93 -0.60
N SER A 243 18.56 -24.55 -1.14
CA SER A 243 17.99 -23.19 -1.10
C SER A 243 18.01 -22.52 0.28
N VAL A 244 18.32 -21.22 0.32
CA VAL A 244 18.19 -20.39 1.53
C VAL A 244 16.92 -19.54 1.54
N VAL A 245 16.27 -19.38 0.38
CA VAL A 245 14.94 -18.80 0.21
C VAL A 245 14.22 -19.63 -0.84
N GLU A 246 12.97 -20.00 -0.57
CA GLU A 246 12.14 -20.76 -1.51
C GLU A 246 10.67 -20.34 -1.39
N GLY A 247 9.94 -20.41 -2.50
CA GLY A 247 8.49 -20.25 -2.52
C GLY A 247 7.81 -21.61 -2.42
N PHE A 248 7.27 -22.07 -3.55
CA PHE A 248 6.92 -23.47 -3.76
C PHE A 248 8.07 -24.16 -4.54
N PRO A 249 8.68 -25.25 -4.01
CA PRO A 249 9.86 -25.86 -4.60
C PRO A 249 9.52 -26.78 -5.78
N ILE A 250 9.44 -26.23 -6.99
CA ILE A 250 9.08 -26.99 -8.20
C ILE A 250 10.05 -28.16 -8.45
N SER A 251 11.37 -27.90 -8.48
CA SER A 251 12.38 -28.95 -8.75
C SER A 251 12.43 -30.07 -7.70
N LEU A 252 11.93 -29.81 -6.49
CA LEU A 252 11.73 -30.84 -5.49
C LEU A 252 10.59 -31.78 -5.88
N VAL A 253 9.46 -31.27 -6.35
CA VAL A 253 8.33 -32.10 -6.77
C VAL A 253 8.61 -32.85 -8.06
N GLU A 254 9.37 -32.27 -8.99
CA GLU A 254 9.87 -32.96 -10.18
C GLU A 254 10.73 -34.18 -9.80
N ALA A 255 11.67 -34.01 -8.86
CA ALA A 255 12.45 -35.11 -8.30
C ALA A 255 11.59 -36.18 -7.59
N MET A 256 10.50 -35.76 -6.91
CA MET A 256 9.54 -36.67 -6.31
C MET A 256 8.77 -37.47 -7.37
N PHE A 257 8.34 -36.87 -8.49
CA PHE A 257 7.71 -37.61 -9.60
C PHE A 257 8.64 -38.65 -10.22
N CYS A 258 9.94 -38.36 -10.32
CA CYS A 258 10.99 -39.32 -10.71
C CYS A 258 11.31 -40.40 -9.66
N GLY A 259 10.59 -40.43 -8.53
CA GLY A 259 10.81 -41.39 -7.46
C GLY A 259 12.18 -41.32 -6.80
N ARG A 260 12.88 -40.18 -6.89
CA ARG A 260 14.20 -40.00 -6.27
C ARG A 260 14.08 -39.59 -4.81
N ALA A 261 14.99 -40.10 -3.99
CA ALA A 261 15.05 -39.71 -2.58
C ALA A 261 15.62 -38.29 -2.46
N THR A 262 15.03 -37.48 -1.59
CA THR A 262 15.35 -36.05 -1.50
C THR A 262 16.02 -35.67 -0.19
N VAL A 263 17.04 -34.80 -0.28
CA VAL A 263 17.62 -34.07 0.86
C VAL A 263 17.39 -32.59 0.60
N SER A 264 16.78 -31.87 1.53
CA SER A 264 16.35 -30.49 1.27
C SER A 264 16.46 -29.57 2.49
N THR A 265 16.53 -28.27 2.26
CA THR A 265 16.64 -27.27 3.33
C THR A 265 15.28 -26.86 3.93
N ASP A 266 15.27 -26.54 5.23
CA ASP A 266 14.13 -26.07 6.02
C ASP A 266 13.73 -24.62 5.64
N VAL A 267 13.17 -24.44 4.43
CA VAL A 267 12.79 -23.16 3.82
C VAL A 267 11.47 -23.23 3.04
N GLY A 268 10.78 -22.10 2.90
CA GLY A 268 9.58 -21.97 2.06
C GLY A 268 8.48 -22.99 2.39
N ALA A 269 8.02 -23.72 1.36
CA ALA A 269 7.08 -24.83 1.48
C ALA A 269 7.76 -26.24 1.51
N VAL A 270 9.08 -26.37 1.66
CA VAL A 270 9.80 -27.65 1.53
C VAL A 270 9.29 -28.73 2.49
N VAL A 271 9.04 -28.39 3.76
CA VAL A 271 8.52 -29.33 4.77
C VAL A 271 7.10 -29.79 4.45
N GLU A 272 6.27 -28.88 3.93
CA GLU A 272 4.88 -29.13 3.53
C GLU A 272 4.81 -30.02 2.28
N VAL A 273 5.70 -29.79 1.31
CA VAL A 273 5.86 -30.62 0.11
C VAL A 273 6.34 -32.03 0.46
N ILE A 274 7.43 -32.17 1.22
CA ILE A 274 8.01 -33.48 1.55
C ILE A 274 7.09 -34.30 2.46
N GLY A 275 6.44 -33.69 3.46
CA GLY A 275 5.49 -34.40 4.34
C GLY A 275 6.03 -35.64 5.06
N GLY A 276 7.36 -35.80 5.15
CA GLY A 276 8.05 -36.97 5.72
C GLY A 276 8.70 -37.93 4.71
N THR A 277 8.49 -37.77 3.40
CA THR A 277 9.02 -38.67 2.36
C THR A 277 10.46 -38.36 1.91
N GLY A 278 11.25 -37.69 2.75
CA GLY A 278 12.58 -37.18 2.44
C GLY A 278 13.25 -36.56 3.66
N LEU A 279 14.53 -36.21 3.56
CA LEU A 279 15.30 -35.65 4.68
C LEU A 279 15.33 -34.12 4.61
N VAL A 280 15.00 -33.45 5.73
CA VAL A 280 15.05 -31.98 5.83
C VAL A 280 16.10 -31.51 6.83
N VAL A 281 16.97 -30.60 6.40
CA VAL A 281 18.10 -30.06 7.18
C VAL A 281 18.01 -28.53 7.31
N PRO A 282 18.63 -27.89 8.33
CA PRO A 282 18.65 -26.43 8.40
C PRO A 282 19.41 -25.79 7.22
N PRO A 283 18.92 -24.67 6.64
CA PRO A 283 19.66 -23.93 5.62
C PRO A 283 20.97 -23.35 6.16
N ARG A 284 21.95 -23.10 5.26
CA ARG A 284 23.33 -22.66 5.58
C ARG A 284 24.05 -23.56 6.61
N ASN A 285 23.79 -24.87 6.59
CA ASN A 285 24.50 -25.86 7.40
C ASN A 285 25.07 -26.98 6.51
N PRO A 286 26.24 -26.76 5.87
CA PRO A 286 26.87 -27.75 4.99
C PRO A 286 27.10 -29.11 5.65
N ARG A 287 27.42 -29.11 6.96
CA ARG A 287 27.64 -30.33 7.72
C ARG A 287 26.37 -31.18 7.86
N ALA A 288 25.24 -30.57 8.25
CA ALA A 288 23.98 -31.30 8.35
C ALA A 288 23.49 -31.81 6.98
N LEU A 289 23.73 -31.03 5.92
CA LEU A 289 23.45 -31.44 4.54
C LEU A 289 24.30 -32.67 4.15
N ALA A 290 25.61 -32.65 4.45
CA ALA A 290 26.50 -33.79 4.23
C ALA A 290 26.10 -35.04 5.01
N GLU A 291 25.81 -34.90 6.32
CA GLU A 291 25.36 -36.00 7.20
C GLU A 291 24.06 -36.64 6.68
N ALA A 292 23.12 -35.85 6.15
CA ALA A 292 21.89 -36.35 5.54
C ALA A 292 22.12 -37.06 4.20
N CYS A 293 22.93 -36.49 3.29
CA CYS A 293 23.25 -37.14 2.02
C CYS A 293 24.01 -38.46 2.22
N VAL A 294 25.02 -38.49 3.10
CA VAL A 294 25.76 -39.72 3.45
C VAL A 294 24.83 -40.79 4.03
N THR A 295 23.79 -40.40 4.76
CA THR A 295 22.78 -41.33 5.29
C THR A 295 22.01 -42.04 4.16
N LEU A 296 21.68 -41.37 3.06
CA LEU A 296 20.95 -41.98 1.93
C LEU A 296 21.87 -42.69 0.91
N LEU A 297 23.13 -42.29 0.81
CA LEU A 297 24.14 -43.00 0.03
C LEU A 297 24.42 -44.38 0.65
N ARG A 298 24.56 -44.45 1.98
CA ARG A 298 24.87 -45.69 2.73
C ARG A 298 23.67 -46.63 2.95
N ASP A 299 22.44 -46.21 2.69
CA ASP A 299 21.21 -46.97 2.97
C ASP A 299 20.29 -47.03 1.73
N PRO A 300 20.54 -47.96 0.78
CA PRO A 300 19.75 -48.10 -0.44
C PRO A 300 18.27 -48.40 -0.18
N GLU A 301 17.95 -49.31 0.74
CA GLU A 301 16.57 -49.66 1.06
C GLU A 301 15.78 -48.44 1.57
N ARG A 302 16.39 -47.59 2.41
CA ARG A 302 15.74 -46.36 2.89
C ARG A 302 15.62 -45.32 1.78
N ARG A 303 16.62 -45.20 0.92
CA ARG A 303 16.59 -44.33 -0.26
C ARG A 303 15.43 -44.71 -1.18
N GLU A 304 15.29 -45.98 -1.54
CA GLU A 304 14.20 -46.51 -2.37
C GLU A 304 12.83 -46.32 -1.70
N ARG A 305 12.68 -46.67 -0.41
CA ARG A 305 11.43 -46.46 0.34
C ARG A 305 10.99 -44.99 0.39
N LEU A 306 11.94 -44.06 0.61
CA LEU A 306 11.65 -42.62 0.61
C LEU A 306 11.28 -42.13 -0.79
N GLY A 307 12.00 -42.54 -1.83
CA GLY A 307 11.72 -42.19 -3.22
C GLY A 307 10.34 -42.68 -3.69
N ALA A 308 9.98 -43.93 -3.39
CA ALA A 308 8.67 -44.49 -3.71
C ALA A 308 7.52 -43.76 -2.97
N ALA A 309 7.69 -43.49 -1.67
CA ALA A 309 6.73 -42.72 -0.89
C ALA A 309 6.59 -41.27 -1.40
N ALA A 310 7.70 -40.67 -1.83
CA ALA A 310 7.73 -39.34 -2.42
C ALA A 310 6.95 -39.28 -3.75
N ARG A 311 7.12 -40.29 -4.62
CA ARG A 311 6.37 -40.38 -5.88
C ARG A 311 4.87 -40.53 -5.66
N ALA A 312 4.46 -41.43 -4.76
CA ALA A 312 3.05 -41.60 -4.39
C ALA A 312 2.43 -40.28 -3.91
N ARG A 313 3.13 -39.59 -2.98
CA ARG A 313 2.71 -38.28 -2.46
C ARG A 313 2.63 -37.19 -3.53
N ALA A 314 3.55 -37.17 -4.49
CA ALA A 314 3.55 -36.16 -5.55
C ALA A 314 2.38 -36.35 -6.52
N LEU A 315 2.10 -37.61 -6.91
CA LEU A 315 0.96 -37.97 -7.75
C LEU A 315 -0.40 -37.77 -7.06
N GLU A 316 -0.45 -37.89 -5.74
CA GLU A 316 -1.64 -37.60 -4.93
C GLU A 316 -1.96 -36.09 -4.86
N LEU A 317 -0.96 -35.21 -4.79
CA LEU A 317 -1.16 -33.82 -4.35
C LEU A 317 -0.79 -32.71 -5.35
N PHE A 318 0.08 -32.95 -6.32
CA PHE A 318 0.78 -31.88 -7.04
C PHE A 318 0.69 -31.95 -8.58
N THR A 319 -0.18 -32.80 -9.13
CA THR A 319 -0.37 -32.89 -10.59
C THR A 319 -1.30 -31.79 -11.13
N VAL A 320 -1.30 -31.56 -12.46
CA VAL A 320 -2.24 -30.63 -13.11
C VAL A 320 -3.69 -31.08 -12.86
N GLU A 321 -3.96 -32.38 -12.91
CA GLU A 321 -5.30 -32.95 -12.74
C GLU A 321 -5.85 -32.67 -11.34
N GLN A 322 -5.03 -32.80 -10.29
CA GLN A 322 -5.41 -32.47 -8.91
C GLN A 322 -5.70 -30.96 -8.75
N ASN A 323 -4.87 -30.11 -9.35
CA ASN A 323 -5.07 -28.65 -9.34
C ASN A 323 -6.37 -28.25 -10.06
N VAL A 324 -6.62 -28.81 -11.25
CA VAL A 324 -7.84 -28.56 -12.04
C VAL A 324 -9.09 -29.07 -11.32
N ALA A 325 -9.04 -30.28 -10.74
CA ALA A 325 -10.16 -30.83 -9.97
C ALA A 325 -10.48 -29.97 -8.73
N ALA A 326 -9.46 -29.49 -8.02
CA ALA A 326 -9.62 -28.59 -6.89
C ALA A 326 -10.26 -27.24 -7.29
N PHE A 327 -9.80 -26.61 -8.38
CA PHE A 327 -10.38 -25.36 -8.87
C PHE A 327 -11.80 -25.56 -9.44
N HIS A 328 -12.08 -26.64 -10.16
CA HIS A 328 -13.41 -26.97 -10.67
C HIS A 328 -14.43 -27.09 -9.51
N GLY A 329 -14.07 -27.79 -8.44
CA GLY A 329 -14.88 -27.86 -7.23
C GLY A 329 -15.11 -26.49 -6.58
N ILE A 330 -14.07 -25.65 -6.50
CA ILE A 330 -14.17 -24.27 -5.97
C ILE A 330 -15.08 -23.39 -6.83
N TYR A 331 -15.01 -23.49 -8.16
CA TYR A 331 -15.89 -22.71 -9.05
C TYR A 331 -17.36 -23.09 -8.85
N LEU A 332 -17.69 -24.38 -8.84
CA LEU A 332 -19.05 -24.88 -8.61
C LEU A 332 -19.57 -24.51 -7.20
N GLU A 333 -18.72 -24.58 -6.18
CA GLU A 333 -19.05 -24.15 -4.82
C GLU A 333 -19.37 -22.65 -4.75
N ILE A 334 -18.61 -21.80 -5.44
CA ILE A 334 -18.87 -20.34 -5.43
C ILE A 334 -20.11 -19.98 -6.26
N VAL A 335 -20.30 -20.61 -7.43
CA VAL A 335 -21.44 -20.34 -8.31
C VAL A 335 -22.76 -20.84 -7.70
N SER A 336 -22.77 -22.00 -7.04
CA SER A 336 -23.99 -22.51 -6.36
C SER A 336 -24.51 -21.64 -5.21
N HIS A 337 -23.67 -20.74 -4.66
CA HIS A 337 -24.05 -19.75 -3.66
C HIS A 337 -24.27 -18.34 -4.25
N SER A 338 -24.25 -18.20 -5.57
CA SER A 338 -24.37 -16.91 -6.29
C SER A 338 -25.66 -16.83 -7.10
N PRO A 339 -26.26 -15.63 -7.27
CA PRO A 339 -27.45 -15.47 -8.11
C PRO A 339 -27.10 -15.67 -9.59
N VAL A 340 -27.79 -16.62 -10.23
CA VAL A 340 -27.62 -16.93 -11.66
C VAL A 340 -28.00 -15.71 -12.52
N ARG A 341 -27.13 -15.33 -13.47
CA ARG A 341 -27.27 -14.11 -14.29
C ARG A 341 -27.84 -14.39 -15.68
N ARG A 342 -27.33 -15.44 -16.33
CA ARG A 342 -27.83 -15.98 -17.59
C ARG A 342 -28.05 -17.48 -17.36
N VAL A 343 -29.28 -17.95 -17.57
CA VAL A 343 -29.56 -19.40 -17.54
C VAL A 343 -29.28 -19.93 -18.94
N PHE A 344 -28.06 -20.43 -19.15
CA PHE A 344 -27.83 -21.38 -20.23
C PHE A 344 -28.47 -22.71 -19.82
N VAL A 345 -29.10 -23.40 -20.76
CA VAL A 345 -29.68 -24.74 -20.54
C VAL A 345 -29.05 -25.72 -21.51
N ASP A 346 -28.98 -26.99 -21.11
CA ASP A 346 -28.61 -28.09 -21.99
C ASP A 346 -29.79 -28.56 -22.86
N ASP A 347 -29.56 -29.59 -23.69
CA ASP A 347 -30.58 -30.20 -24.54
C ASP A 347 -31.75 -30.86 -23.76
N THR A 348 -31.63 -31.00 -22.43
CA THR A 348 -32.69 -31.50 -21.54
C THR A 348 -33.47 -30.38 -20.83
N GLY A 349 -32.96 -29.15 -20.85
CA GLY A 349 -33.54 -27.97 -20.20
C GLY A 349 -32.95 -27.66 -18.82
N GLU A 350 -31.94 -28.40 -18.35
CA GLU A 350 -31.31 -28.18 -17.05
C GLU A 350 -30.27 -27.04 -17.09
N PRO A 351 -30.12 -26.22 -16.03
CA PRO A 351 -29.18 -25.10 -16.01
C PRO A 351 -27.71 -25.55 -16.13
N LEU A 352 -27.01 -25.05 -17.14
CA LEU A 352 -25.63 -25.41 -17.45
C LEU A 352 -24.67 -24.25 -17.08
N PRO A 353 -24.04 -24.25 -15.89
CA PRO A 353 -23.05 -23.25 -15.51
C PRO A 353 -21.81 -23.36 -16.40
N PHE A 354 -21.14 -22.23 -16.68
CA PHE A 354 -20.02 -22.16 -17.62
C PHE A 354 -20.37 -22.58 -19.06
N GLY A 355 -21.64 -22.42 -19.47
CA GLY A 355 -22.09 -22.61 -20.86
C GLY A 355 -21.48 -21.63 -21.87
N VAL A 356 -20.78 -20.59 -21.38
CA VAL A 356 -19.84 -19.76 -22.15
C VAL A 356 -18.42 -20.13 -21.70
N PRO A 357 -17.48 -20.42 -22.62
CA PRO A 357 -16.10 -20.74 -22.27
C PRO A 357 -15.41 -19.56 -21.56
N ALA A 358 -14.41 -19.86 -20.70
CA ALA A 358 -13.70 -18.85 -19.95
C ALA A 358 -12.87 -17.91 -20.87
N GLU A 359 -13.27 -16.65 -20.97
CA GLU A 359 -12.59 -15.65 -21.79
C GLU A 359 -11.34 -15.08 -21.11
N ALA A 360 -10.21 -15.06 -21.82
CA ALA A 360 -8.93 -14.55 -21.34
C ALA A 360 -8.62 -13.16 -21.93
N HIS A 361 -9.11 -12.10 -21.29
CA HIS A 361 -8.85 -10.72 -21.73
C HIS A 361 -7.40 -10.29 -21.41
N VAL A 362 -6.56 -10.18 -22.44
CA VAL A 362 -5.19 -9.66 -22.34
C VAL A 362 -5.18 -8.15 -22.65
N PRO A 363 -4.60 -7.28 -21.81
CA PRO A 363 -4.63 -5.82 -22.01
C PRO A 363 -3.88 -5.33 -23.26
N GLY A 364 -4.60 -5.27 -24.39
CA GLY A 364 -4.13 -4.74 -25.66
C GLY A 364 -4.60 -5.59 -26.84
N ARG A 365 -4.82 -4.96 -28.00
CA ARG A 365 -5.09 -5.72 -29.23
C ARG A 365 -3.86 -6.57 -29.56
N TRP A 366 -4.04 -7.88 -29.58
CA TRP A 366 -3.44 -8.64 -30.68
C TRP A 366 -4.01 -8.01 -31.95
N THR A 367 -3.15 -7.43 -32.79
CA THR A 367 -3.52 -7.21 -34.18
C THR A 367 -3.91 -8.56 -34.76
N GLU A 368 -5.04 -8.62 -35.47
CA GLU A 368 -5.26 -9.67 -36.45
C GLU A 368 -3.98 -9.83 -37.28
N VAL A 369 -3.59 -11.06 -37.62
CA VAL A 369 -2.38 -11.30 -38.42
C VAL A 369 -2.68 -10.95 -39.88
N SER A 370 -2.85 -9.66 -40.12
CA SER A 370 -2.95 -9.04 -41.43
C SER A 370 -1.57 -9.16 -42.09
N LEU A 371 -1.43 -10.16 -42.96
CA LEU A 371 -0.19 -10.48 -43.66
C LEU A 371 0.14 -9.41 -44.72
N LEU A 372 0.62 -8.27 -44.26
CA LEU A 372 1.32 -7.26 -45.07
C LEU A 372 2.80 -7.27 -44.70
N ALA A 373 3.65 -7.36 -45.72
CA ALA A 373 5.04 -7.80 -45.57
C ALA A 373 5.95 -6.75 -44.90
N GLY A 374 6.90 -7.21 -44.07
CA GLY A 374 8.09 -6.41 -43.72
C GLY A 374 8.58 -6.43 -42.28
N GLY A 375 8.87 -7.61 -41.69
CA GLY A 375 9.63 -7.65 -40.43
C GLY A 375 9.57 -8.98 -39.65
N ARG A 376 10.65 -9.77 -39.69
CA ARG A 376 10.82 -10.92 -38.77
C ARG A 376 11.31 -10.43 -37.40
N PRO A 377 10.73 -10.88 -36.27
CA PRO A 377 11.31 -10.67 -34.94
C PRO A 377 12.64 -11.44 -34.81
N ARG A 378 13.62 -10.82 -34.14
CA ARG A 378 15.05 -11.16 -34.26
C ARG A 378 15.54 -12.35 -33.41
N TRP A 379 14.64 -13.23 -32.94
CA TRP A 379 14.97 -14.30 -31.98
C TRP A 379 14.89 -15.73 -32.54
N THR A 380 14.45 -15.90 -33.79
CA THR A 380 14.41 -17.20 -34.48
C THR A 380 15.49 -17.28 -35.56
N ALA A 381 16.74 -17.53 -35.16
CA ALA A 381 17.88 -17.69 -36.05
C ALA A 381 18.74 -18.89 -35.62
N GLY A 382 18.51 -20.05 -36.24
CA GLY A 382 19.27 -21.28 -36.00
C GLY A 382 18.72 -22.46 -36.81
N ALA A 383 19.60 -23.07 -37.61
CA ALA A 383 19.41 -24.28 -38.45
C ALA A 383 18.36 -24.22 -39.59
N ASP A 384 18.80 -24.60 -40.79
CA ASP A 384 17.97 -24.75 -42.00
C ASP A 384 17.63 -26.22 -42.27
N ALA A 385 16.40 -26.50 -42.74
CA ALA A 385 16.03 -27.74 -43.43
C ALA A 385 14.80 -27.52 -44.34
N PRO A 386 14.85 -27.88 -45.64
CA PRO A 386 13.71 -27.68 -46.55
C PRO A 386 12.80 -28.92 -46.65
N GLY A 387 11.49 -28.73 -46.41
CA GLY A 387 10.44 -29.74 -46.59
C GLY A 387 9.10 -29.08 -46.98
N ALA A 388 8.32 -29.72 -47.86
CA ALA A 388 7.16 -29.09 -48.48
C ALA A 388 5.90 -29.09 -47.59
N PRO A 389 5.04 -28.05 -47.67
CA PRO A 389 3.82 -27.97 -46.86
C PRO A 389 2.70 -28.86 -47.40
N VAL A 390 2.12 -29.68 -46.53
CA VAL A 390 0.82 -30.34 -46.79
C VAL A 390 -0.30 -29.30 -46.68
N ARG A 391 -1.30 -29.38 -47.58
CA ARG A 391 -2.41 -28.41 -47.63
C ARG A 391 -3.29 -28.51 -46.38
N GLY A 392 -3.53 -27.38 -45.73
CA GLY A 392 -4.58 -27.26 -44.71
C GLY A 392 -5.97 -27.31 -45.36
N THR A 393 -6.88 -28.09 -44.78
CA THR A 393 -8.31 -28.08 -45.09
C THR A 393 -9.02 -26.93 -44.36
N THR A 394 -10.08 -26.40 -44.97
CA THR A 394 -10.89 -25.33 -44.40
C THR A 394 -11.75 -25.82 -43.22
N PRO A 395 -12.08 -24.94 -42.25
CA PRO A 395 -12.98 -25.29 -41.16
C PRO A 395 -14.39 -25.54 -41.70
N VAL A 396 -14.90 -26.76 -41.49
CA VAL A 396 -16.27 -27.13 -41.87
C VAL A 396 -17.26 -26.56 -40.87
N ARG A 397 -18.26 -25.84 -41.39
CA ARG A 397 -19.39 -25.30 -40.62
C ARG A 397 -20.23 -26.47 -40.10
N ALA A 398 -20.37 -26.60 -38.78
CA ALA A 398 -21.10 -27.72 -38.19
C ALA A 398 -22.61 -27.62 -38.47
N THR A 399 -23.12 -28.46 -39.36
CA THR A 399 -24.54 -28.82 -39.45
C THR A 399 -24.81 -30.11 -38.68
N PRO A 400 -25.91 -30.21 -37.91
CA PRO A 400 -26.24 -31.40 -37.15
C PRO A 400 -26.70 -32.55 -38.06
N LEU A 401 -26.34 -33.78 -37.70
CA LEU A 401 -26.80 -35.02 -38.34
C LEU A 401 -27.12 -36.08 -37.26
N PRO A 402 -27.98 -37.08 -37.57
CA PRO A 402 -28.84 -37.70 -36.55
C PRO A 402 -28.28 -38.97 -35.89
N ALA A 403 -28.90 -39.36 -34.77
CA ALA A 403 -28.65 -40.60 -34.07
C ALA A 403 -29.30 -41.83 -34.74
N VAL A 404 -28.70 -43.03 -34.59
CA VAL A 404 -29.39 -44.32 -34.38
C VAL A 404 -28.41 -45.46 -34.01
N ALA A 405 -28.79 -46.24 -32.99
CA ALA A 405 -28.42 -47.64 -32.65
C ALA A 405 -26.95 -48.16 -32.65
N SER A 406 -26.39 -48.29 -31.44
CA SER A 406 -26.01 -49.56 -30.78
C SER A 406 -25.10 -50.61 -31.49
N ALA A 407 -23.89 -50.80 -30.94
CA ALA A 407 -23.28 -52.12 -30.74
C ALA A 407 -22.32 -52.12 -29.52
N CYS A 408 -22.27 -53.22 -28.77
CA CYS A 408 -21.33 -53.50 -27.66
C CYS A 408 -20.56 -54.80 -27.99
N PRO A 409 -19.42 -55.14 -27.36
CA PRO A 409 -19.37 -55.45 -25.92
C PRO A 409 -18.11 -55.01 -25.14
N VAL A 410 -18.25 -54.91 -23.82
CA VAL A 410 -17.15 -54.95 -22.85
C VAL A 410 -16.88 -56.42 -22.46
N PRO A 411 -15.62 -56.88 -22.33
CA PRO A 411 -15.32 -58.24 -21.87
C PRO A 411 -15.61 -58.40 -20.36
N ALA A 412 -16.38 -59.43 -20.00
CA ALA A 412 -16.72 -59.73 -18.61
C ALA A 412 -15.75 -60.74 -17.98
N ALA A 413 -15.43 -60.53 -16.69
CA ALA A 413 -14.83 -61.57 -15.85
C ALA A 413 -15.91 -62.58 -15.39
N PRO A 414 -15.60 -63.88 -15.29
CA PRO A 414 -16.58 -64.91 -14.94
C PRO A 414 -16.91 -64.91 -13.44
N GLY A 415 -18.19 -65.02 -13.09
CA GLY A 415 -18.66 -65.22 -11.71
C GLY A 415 -19.22 -66.61 -11.48
N VAL A 416 -19.14 -67.12 -10.24
CA VAL A 416 -19.77 -68.38 -9.81
C VAL A 416 -20.53 -68.20 -8.50
N SER A 417 -21.85 -68.24 -8.62
CA SER A 417 -22.89 -68.72 -7.68
C SER A 417 -22.74 -68.68 -6.14
N ALA A 418 -23.74 -68.05 -5.53
CA ALA A 418 -24.56 -68.53 -4.40
C ALA A 418 -24.01 -68.66 -2.96
N VAL A 419 -24.75 -67.98 -2.08
CA VAL A 419 -24.90 -68.05 -0.60
C VAL A 419 -25.54 -69.41 -0.21
N PRO A 420 -25.14 -70.12 0.90
CA PRO A 420 -25.51 -69.65 2.25
C PRO A 420 -24.61 -69.97 3.48
N ALA A 421 -24.73 -69.04 4.45
CA ALA A 421 -24.73 -69.21 5.92
C ALA A 421 -23.60 -69.97 6.66
N ALA A 422 -22.80 -69.24 7.45
CA ALA A 422 -22.48 -69.58 8.86
C ALA A 422 -21.89 -68.37 9.63
N SER A 423 -21.87 -68.49 10.96
CA SER A 423 -21.14 -67.70 11.98
C SER A 423 -19.77 -67.11 11.56
N SER A 424 -19.28 -65.96 12.07
CA SER A 424 -19.34 -65.51 13.48
C SER A 424 -19.10 -63.99 13.66
N GLY A 425 -19.45 -63.44 14.84
CA GLY A 425 -18.95 -62.14 15.33
C GLY A 425 -17.72 -62.30 16.24
N PRO A 426 -17.05 -61.20 16.63
CA PRO A 426 -17.33 -60.61 17.94
C PRO A 426 -17.42 -59.06 17.95
N GLN A 427 -18.46 -58.49 18.56
CA GLN A 427 -18.44 -57.82 19.89
C GLN A 427 -17.82 -56.41 19.95
N GLU A 428 -18.69 -55.41 20.12
CA GLU A 428 -18.51 -54.36 21.14
C GLU A 428 -19.69 -54.43 22.12
N PRO A 429 -19.50 -54.19 23.43
CA PRO A 429 -20.56 -54.35 24.44
C PRO A 429 -21.50 -53.14 24.56
N VAL A 430 -22.77 -53.45 24.84
CA VAL A 430 -23.91 -52.52 24.96
C VAL A 430 -24.20 -52.17 26.43
N VAL A 431 -24.93 -51.06 26.70
CA VAL A 431 -26.07 -50.91 27.67
C VAL A 431 -26.28 -49.42 28.07
N ALA A 432 -27.48 -48.86 28.25
CA ALA A 432 -28.84 -49.07 27.70
C ALA A 432 -29.78 -47.90 28.16
N GLY A 433 -31.02 -47.84 27.66
CA GLY A 433 -32.08 -46.88 28.07
C GLY A 433 -32.35 -45.81 26.99
N GLU A 434 -33.43 -45.85 26.20
CA GLU A 434 -34.86 -45.62 26.53
C GLU A 434 -35.16 -44.17 26.99
N GLY A 435 -36.18 -43.45 26.48
CA GLY A 435 -37.30 -43.84 25.60
C GLY A 435 -37.60 -42.85 24.45
N ARG A 436 -38.88 -42.72 24.08
CA ARG A 436 -39.34 -42.15 22.80
C ARG A 436 -39.81 -40.68 22.84
N ASP A 437 -40.01 -40.18 21.61
CA ASP A 437 -41.08 -39.30 21.13
C ASP A 437 -40.84 -37.78 20.92
N GLU A 438 -41.39 -37.35 19.77
CA GLU A 438 -41.75 -36.01 19.25
C GLU A 438 -40.73 -34.87 19.04
N ARG A 439 -40.77 -34.33 17.80
CA ARG A 439 -40.34 -32.98 17.37
C ARG A 439 -41.55 -32.01 17.49
N PRO A 440 -41.43 -30.67 17.29
CA PRO A 440 -40.24 -29.81 17.10
C PRO A 440 -40.22 -28.59 18.06
N GLY A 441 -39.26 -27.67 17.90
CA GLY A 441 -39.47 -26.25 18.30
C GLY A 441 -38.23 -25.46 18.71
N ARG A 442 -37.84 -24.46 17.90
CA ARG A 442 -36.90 -23.40 18.31
C ARG A 442 -37.68 -22.18 18.82
N THR A 443 -37.44 -21.74 20.05
CA THR A 443 -37.68 -20.35 20.50
C THR A 443 -36.58 -19.88 21.45
N GLY A 444 -36.26 -18.59 21.41
CA GLY A 444 -35.16 -18.00 22.19
C GLY A 444 -35.55 -17.54 23.62
N PRO A 445 -34.58 -17.08 24.43
CA PRO A 445 -34.76 -16.78 25.84
C PRO A 445 -35.21 -15.33 26.13
N PRO A 446 -36.00 -15.09 27.18
CA PRO A 446 -36.17 -13.76 27.77
C PRO A 446 -35.03 -13.43 28.75
N ARG A 447 -34.65 -12.15 28.82
CA ARG A 447 -33.74 -11.59 29.85
C ARG A 447 -34.55 -10.97 30.98
N HIS A 448 -34.12 -11.10 32.24
CA HIS A 448 -34.40 -10.12 33.29
C HIS A 448 -33.28 -10.17 34.36
N THR A 449 -32.36 -9.19 34.36
CA THR A 449 -32.29 -8.02 35.27
C THR A 449 -31.90 -8.32 36.72
N GLY A 450 -30.66 -7.97 37.11
CA GLY A 450 -30.17 -8.02 38.50
C GLY A 450 -28.79 -7.37 38.69
N GLN A 451 -28.76 -6.20 39.32
CA GLN A 451 -27.60 -5.49 39.90
C GLN A 451 -28.08 -4.86 41.22
N PRO A 452 -27.23 -4.39 42.16
CA PRO A 452 -25.76 -4.21 42.12
C PRO A 452 -25.03 -4.78 43.37
N ARG A 453 -23.83 -4.22 43.69
CA ARG A 453 -22.91 -4.48 44.83
C ARG A 453 -21.93 -5.66 44.62
N GLY A 454 -20.70 -5.62 45.15
CA GLY A 454 -20.00 -4.49 45.79
C GLY A 454 -18.92 -4.92 46.79
N GLY A 455 -17.63 -4.79 46.42
CA GLY A 455 -16.49 -5.30 47.19
C GLY A 455 -16.27 -6.81 47.01
N GLY A 456 -15.08 -7.40 47.20
CA GLY A 456 -13.76 -6.78 47.47
C GLY A 456 -13.02 -7.50 48.59
N CYS A 457 -11.92 -8.20 48.30
CA CYS A 457 -11.03 -8.75 49.32
C CYS A 457 -9.58 -8.90 48.82
N THR A 458 -8.63 -8.56 49.69
CA THR A 458 -7.19 -8.86 49.55
C THR A 458 -6.85 -10.12 50.35
N VAL A 459 -5.70 -10.75 50.06
CA VAL A 459 -5.05 -11.73 50.95
C VAL A 459 -3.55 -11.49 50.93
N ALA A 460 -2.90 -11.52 52.10
CA ALA A 460 -1.45 -11.43 52.24
C ALA A 460 -0.96 -12.26 53.43
N GLY A 461 0.20 -12.91 53.25
CA GLY A 461 1.19 -13.32 54.26
C GLY A 461 0.77 -13.96 55.59
N VAL A 462 1.22 -15.20 55.82
CA VAL A 462 1.58 -15.74 57.15
C VAL A 462 2.94 -16.46 57.01
N ALA A 463 3.75 -16.51 58.08
CA ALA A 463 5.08 -17.12 58.07
C ALA A 463 5.49 -17.69 59.44
N GLY A 464 6.44 -18.64 59.44
CA GLY A 464 7.39 -18.85 60.55
C GLY A 464 7.27 -20.12 61.40
N GLY A 465 8.42 -20.77 61.64
CA GLY A 465 8.71 -21.69 62.75
C GLY A 465 8.51 -23.20 62.50
N GLU A 466 9.31 -24.13 63.07
CA GLU A 466 10.60 -24.08 63.81
C GLU A 466 11.32 -25.45 63.74
N GLY A 467 12.62 -25.52 64.07
CA GLY A 467 13.34 -26.75 64.50
C GLY A 467 14.31 -27.44 63.50
N THR A 468 15.39 -28.14 63.87
CA THR A 468 16.49 -27.91 64.87
C THR A 468 17.62 -28.97 64.68
N GLU A 469 18.88 -28.51 64.51
CA GLU A 469 20.21 -29.13 64.81
C GLU A 469 20.74 -30.49 64.26
N ALA A 470 22.08 -30.66 64.44
CA ALA A 470 23.01 -31.79 64.24
C ALA A 470 23.57 -32.10 62.81
N GLY A 471 24.87 -32.42 62.61
CA GLY A 471 26.04 -32.32 63.52
C GLY A 471 27.31 -33.10 63.03
N ALA A 472 28.52 -32.55 63.29
CA ALA A 472 29.89 -33.09 63.01
C ALA A 472 30.25 -33.33 61.51
N GLY A 473 31.52 -33.35 61.06
CA GLY A 473 32.88 -33.10 61.62
C GLY A 473 33.93 -33.20 60.47
N ALA A 474 35.23 -32.89 60.57
CA ALA A 474 36.09 -32.46 61.69
C ALA A 474 37.32 -31.65 61.18
N ASP A 475 38.11 -31.11 62.12
CA ASP A 475 39.29 -30.20 62.02
C ASP A 475 40.65 -30.97 62.07
N PRO A 476 41.86 -30.32 62.12
CA PRO A 476 42.26 -28.90 61.90
C PRO A 476 43.33 -28.81 60.74
N ASP A 477 44.47 -28.07 60.67
CA ASP A 477 45.25 -27.20 61.59
C ASP A 477 46.09 -26.09 60.82
N PRO A 478 47.39 -25.70 61.06
CA PRO A 478 47.73 -24.27 61.14
C PRO A 478 48.86 -23.75 60.19
N GLY A 479 49.16 -22.44 60.27
CA GLY A 479 50.40 -21.80 59.78
C GLY A 479 50.19 -20.65 58.78
N ALA A 480 49.59 -19.52 59.16
CA ALA A 480 50.28 -18.30 59.68
C ALA A 480 51.33 -17.70 58.70
N GLY A 481 51.26 -16.44 58.26
CA GLY A 481 50.33 -15.31 58.50
C GLY A 481 50.79 -14.08 57.68
N ALA A 482 50.35 -12.83 57.86
CA ALA A 482 49.28 -12.21 58.66
C ALA A 482 49.04 -10.75 58.14
N GLY A 483 47.87 -10.14 58.40
CA GLY A 483 47.59 -8.72 58.05
C GLY A 483 46.09 -8.37 57.97
N VAL A 484 45.69 -7.18 58.43
CA VAL A 484 44.30 -6.69 58.55
C VAL A 484 44.15 -5.39 57.73
N GLY A 485 43.04 -5.01 57.09
CA GLY A 485 41.66 -5.52 56.97
C GLY A 485 40.78 -4.36 56.43
N PRO A 486 39.45 -4.27 56.67
CA PRO A 486 38.46 -5.26 57.13
C PRO A 486 37.30 -5.46 56.11
N GLY A 487 36.22 -6.15 56.49
CA GLY A 487 34.87 -5.92 55.94
C GLY A 487 34.50 -6.63 54.63
N ALA A 488 33.93 -7.84 54.73
CA ALA A 488 33.46 -8.62 53.57
C ALA A 488 32.14 -8.08 52.96
N GLY A 489 32.24 -7.09 52.07
CA GLY A 489 31.13 -6.74 51.19
C GLY A 489 30.81 -7.86 50.20
N ARG A 490 29.61 -8.46 50.28
CA ARG A 490 29.16 -9.55 49.40
C ARG A 490 29.11 -9.08 47.94
N LYS A 491 30.22 -9.27 47.21
CA LYS A 491 30.31 -9.03 45.77
C LYS A 491 29.36 -9.96 45.03
N VAL A 492 28.15 -9.46 44.77
CA VAL A 492 27.30 -9.94 43.68
C VAL A 492 28.18 -9.99 42.43
N SER A 493 28.39 -11.19 41.89
CA SER A 493 29.08 -11.34 40.62
C SER A 493 28.24 -10.63 39.56
N ALA A 494 28.71 -9.46 39.14
CA ALA A 494 28.01 -8.66 38.15
C ALA A 494 27.88 -9.49 36.88
N ARG A 495 26.66 -9.99 36.61
CA ARG A 495 26.31 -10.57 35.31
C ARG A 495 26.66 -9.52 34.27
N ARG A 496 27.74 -9.75 33.52
CA ARG A 496 28.00 -9.03 32.26
C ARG A 496 26.69 -9.08 31.48
N GLY A 497 26.10 -7.91 31.24
CA GLY A 497 24.77 -7.84 30.63
C GLY A 497 24.78 -8.62 29.33
N GLY A 498 23.96 -9.67 29.24
CA GLY A 498 23.83 -10.45 28.01
C GLY A 498 23.43 -9.49 26.90
N ALA A 499 24.27 -9.38 25.87
CA ALA A 499 24.00 -8.47 24.76
C ALA A 499 22.63 -8.82 24.17
N ASP A 500 21.75 -7.82 24.09
CA ASP A 500 20.40 -8.00 23.56
C ASP A 500 20.47 -8.59 22.15
N PRO A 501 19.99 -9.83 21.94
CA PRO A 501 20.18 -10.53 20.68
C PRO A 501 19.34 -9.88 19.56
N VAL A 502 18.19 -9.27 19.90
CA VAL A 502 17.38 -8.50 18.94
C VAL A 502 18.15 -7.24 18.54
N LYS A 503 18.83 -6.55 19.47
CA LYS A 503 19.70 -5.40 19.15
C LYS A 503 20.86 -5.78 18.23
N ALA A 504 21.45 -6.96 18.39
CA ALA A 504 22.48 -7.47 17.48
C ALA A 504 21.92 -7.80 16.08
N LEU A 505 20.70 -8.35 16.00
CA LEU A 505 20.01 -8.59 14.73
C LEU A 505 19.62 -7.28 14.03
N MET A 506 19.10 -6.29 14.77
CA MET A 506 18.81 -4.95 14.27
C MET A 506 20.07 -4.25 13.73
N HIS A 507 21.24 -4.43 14.36
CA HIS A 507 22.48 -3.90 13.82
C HIS A 507 22.88 -4.56 12.48
N ARG A 508 22.61 -5.86 12.31
CA ARG A 508 22.85 -6.57 11.03
C ARG A 508 21.90 -6.11 9.93
N HIS A 509 20.64 -5.87 10.27
CA HIS A 509 19.60 -5.45 9.33
C HIS A 509 19.24 -3.96 9.49
N ARG A 510 20.25 -3.12 9.81
CA ARG A 510 20.05 -1.72 10.22
C ARG A 510 19.26 -0.92 9.20
N GLU A 511 19.69 -0.94 7.94
CA GLU A 511 19.01 -0.21 6.88
C GLU A 511 17.56 -0.65 6.66
N LEU A 512 17.28 -1.95 6.79
CA LEU A 512 15.92 -2.48 6.67
C LEU A 512 15.05 -1.91 7.79
N CYS A 513 15.57 -1.89 9.02
CA CYS A 513 14.87 -1.36 10.19
C CYS A 513 14.62 0.15 10.06
N GLU A 514 15.64 0.92 9.66
CA GLU A 514 15.56 2.38 9.51
C GLU A 514 14.72 2.82 8.29
N ARG A 515 14.70 2.05 7.20
CA ARG A 515 13.90 2.35 6.00
C ARG A 515 12.45 1.89 6.11
N ALA A 516 12.14 0.91 6.95
CA ALA A 516 10.81 0.28 6.96
C ALA A 516 9.69 1.25 7.36
N VAL A 517 8.66 1.33 6.52
CA VAL A 517 7.40 2.07 6.77
C VAL A 517 6.28 1.17 7.32
N ASP A 518 6.51 -0.14 7.37
CA ASP A 518 5.57 -1.16 7.81
C ASP A 518 6.33 -2.31 8.51
N PRO A 519 5.83 -2.90 9.63
CA PRO A 519 6.45 -4.11 10.20
C PRO A 519 6.49 -5.29 9.22
N LEU A 520 5.57 -5.39 8.27
CA LEU A 520 5.59 -6.40 7.21
C LEU A 520 6.75 -6.19 6.21
N GLU A 521 7.25 -4.96 6.04
CA GLU A 521 8.46 -4.68 5.25
C GLU A 521 9.69 -5.32 5.92
N ILE A 522 9.79 -5.22 7.25
CA ILE A 522 10.84 -5.90 8.03
C ILE A 522 10.66 -7.42 7.97
N ALA A 523 9.44 -7.95 8.10
CA ALA A 523 9.19 -9.39 8.02
C ALA A 523 9.61 -9.97 6.65
N ALA A 524 9.22 -9.32 5.55
CA ALA A 524 9.60 -9.72 4.19
C ALA A 524 11.12 -9.68 4.01
N GLY A 525 11.77 -8.61 4.47
CA GLY A 525 13.22 -8.47 4.41
C GLY A 525 13.97 -9.51 5.24
N LEU A 526 13.50 -9.83 6.45
CA LEU A 526 14.09 -10.87 7.31
C LEU A 526 14.01 -12.25 6.65
N GLU A 527 12.84 -12.65 6.14
CA GLU A 527 12.67 -13.90 5.40
C GLU A 527 13.57 -13.98 4.16
N ALA A 528 13.69 -12.89 3.40
CA ALA A 528 14.57 -12.83 2.22
C ALA A 528 16.07 -12.96 2.57
N HIS A 529 16.47 -12.70 3.81
CA HIS A 529 17.83 -12.97 4.31
C HIS A 529 17.98 -14.39 4.90
N GLY A 530 16.93 -15.22 4.89
CA GLY A 530 16.91 -16.59 5.42
C GLY A 530 16.55 -16.70 6.91
N VAL A 531 15.88 -15.70 7.49
CA VAL A 531 15.35 -15.78 8.87
C VAL A 531 14.01 -16.53 8.85
N THR A 532 13.99 -17.71 9.44
CA THR A 532 12.80 -18.57 9.59
C THR A 532 12.15 -18.42 10.97
N ASP A 533 10.93 -18.93 11.18
CA ASP A 533 10.28 -18.94 12.50
C ASP A 533 11.12 -19.69 13.55
N ARG A 534 11.79 -20.78 13.13
CA ARG A 534 12.77 -21.54 13.92
C ARG A 534 14.00 -20.71 14.32
N THR A 535 14.28 -19.65 13.56
CA THR A 535 15.31 -18.65 13.87
C THR A 535 14.74 -17.57 14.79
N ALA A 536 13.52 -17.09 14.55
CA ALA A 536 12.82 -16.13 15.42
C ALA A 536 12.62 -16.66 16.86
N ALA A 537 12.35 -17.96 17.01
CA ALA A 537 12.27 -18.64 18.31
C ALA A 537 13.57 -18.52 19.14
N ARG A 538 14.75 -18.40 18.50
CA ARG A 538 16.03 -18.16 19.20
C ARG A 538 16.13 -16.77 19.81
N PHE A 539 15.35 -15.81 19.30
CA PHE A 539 15.19 -14.45 19.86
C PHE A 539 14.03 -14.36 20.87
N ARG A 540 13.31 -15.48 21.11
CA ARG A 540 12.10 -15.65 21.96
C ARG A 540 10.78 -15.21 21.32
N HIS A 541 10.73 -15.08 19.99
CA HIS A 541 9.52 -14.73 19.25
C HIS A 541 8.80 -15.97 18.71
N ARG A 542 7.47 -15.87 18.56
CA ARG A 542 6.64 -16.98 18.04
C ARG A 542 6.91 -17.28 16.56
N ASP A 543 7.06 -16.22 15.78
CA ASP A 543 7.23 -16.24 14.33
C ASP A 543 8.03 -15.01 13.87
N VAL A 544 8.43 -14.98 12.59
CA VAL A 544 9.18 -13.86 12.00
C VAL A 544 8.39 -12.54 12.09
N PHE A 545 7.06 -12.60 12.00
CA PHE A 545 6.19 -11.42 12.12
C PHE A 545 6.28 -10.76 13.50
N SER A 546 6.20 -11.56 14.58
CA SER A 546 6.32 -11.06 15.96
C SER A 546 7.70 -10.43 16.23
N LEU A 547 8.76 -10.99 15.64
CA LEU A 547 10.11 -10.43 15.70
C LEU A 547 10.22 -9.13 14.90
N ALA A 548 9.61 -9.07 13.71
CA ALA A 548 9.56 -7.89 12.87
C ALA A 548 8.76 -6.73 13.51
N GLU A 549 7.65 -7.02 14.18
CA GLU A 549 6.87 -6.05 14.97
C GLU A 549 7.70 -5.45 16.11
N GLU A 550 8.44 -6.27 16.86
CA GLU A 550 9.32 -5.77 17.93
C GLU A 550 10.49 -4.95 17.36
N MET A 551 11.15 -5.44 16.29
CA MET A 551 12.21 -4.70 15.60
C MET A 551 11.69 -3.37 15.03
N TYR A 552 10.47 -3.34 14.50
CA TYR A 552 9.82 -2.12 14.01
C TYR A 552 9.59 -1.12 15.16
N ALA A 553 9.02 -1.57 16.29
CA ALA A 553 8.73 -0.74 17.45
C ALA A 553 9.98 -0.21 18.16
N ARG A 554 11.12 -0.91 18.06
CA ARG A 554 12.42 -0.52 18.62
C ARG A 554 13.16 0.55 17.80
N VAL A 555 12.75 0.84 16.57
CA VAL A 555 13.38 1.89 15.74
C VAL A 555 12.80 3.26 16.14
N PRO A 556 13.65 4.23 16.56
CA PRO A 556 13.21 5.61 16.71
C PRO A 556 12.98 6.20 15.31
N ARG A 557 11.74 6.13 14.84
CA ARG A 557 11.27 7.00 13.77
C ARG A 557 11.00 8.37 14.38
N ASP A 558 11.35 9.43 13.66
CA ASP A 558 10.88 10.78 14.01
C ASP A 558 9.35 10.73 14.12
N ALA A 559 8.84 11.07 15.29
CA ALA A 559 7.47 10.75 15.65
C ALA A 559 6.49 11.71 14.98
N GLU A 560 6.06 11.36 13.76
CA GLU A 560 4.67 11.65 13.37
C GLU A 560 3.79 11.16 14.54
N PRO A 561 3.01 12.04 15.20
CA PRO A 561 2.28 11.67 16.39
C PRO A 561 1.29 10.56 16.03
N ALA A 562 1.41 9.42 16.72
CA ALA A 562 0.69 8.19 16.40
C ALA A 562 -0.79 8.48 16.09
N PRO A 563 -1.35 7.92 15.00
CA PRO A 563 -2.62 8.37 14.43
C PRO A 563 -3.72 8.34 15.48
N GLN A 564 -4.11 9.52 15.95
CA GLN A 564 -5.04 9.65 17.06
C GLN A 564 -6.33 8.89 16.74
N PRO A 565 -6.86 8.06 17.66
CA PRO A 565 -8.05 7.27 17.41
C PRO A 565 -9.18 8.21 16.99
N VAL A 566 -9.65 8.05 15.74
CA VAL A 566 -10.32 9.07 14.93
C VAL A 566 -11.21 9.96 15.79
N ALA A 567 -10.70 11.16 16.11
CA ALA A 567 -11.33 12.04 17.07
C ALA A 567 -12.75 12.35 16.61
N ALA A 568 -13.74 11.99 17.45
CA ALA A 568 -15.15 12.13 17.13
C ALA A 568 -15.42 13.54 16.59
N GLY A 569 -16.03 13.59 15.39
CA GLY A 569 -15.97 14.73 14.47
C GLY A 569 -16.17 16.08 15.15
N PRO A 570 -15.38 17.10 14.74
CA PRO A 570 -14.95 18.22 15.58
C PRO A 570 -16.08 18.77 16.47
N ARG A 571 -15.95 18.51 17.78
CA ARG A 571 -16.82 19.07 18.81
C ARG A 571 -16.94 20.58 18.59
N ALA A 572 -18.17 21.08 18.64
CA ALA A 572 -18.47 22.40 18.13
C ALA A 572 -17.75 23.51 18.91
N GLU A 573 -16.73 24.12 18.30
CA GLU A 573 -16.24 25.45 18.65
C GLU A 573 -17.34 26.48 18.35
N GLY A 574 -18.30 26.58 19.27
CA GLY A 574 -19.45 27.45 19.17
C GLY A 574 -19.06 28.93 19.29
N GLY A 575 -19.40 29.72 18.28
CA GLY A 575 -19.47 31.19 18.36
C GLY A 575 -18.15 31.98 18.45
N ALA A 576 -17.07 31.43 19.02
CA ALA A 576 -15.87 32.19 19.36
C ALA A 576 -15.27 33.00 18.18
N TRP A 577 -15.17 32.39 16.99
CA TRP A 577 -14.70 33.06 15.77
C TRP A 577 -15.61 34.22 15.32
N ALA A 578 -16.91 34.18 15.63
CA ALA A 578 -17.86 35.22 15.24
C ALA A 578 -17.72 36.46 16.11
N VAL A 579 -17.39 36.29 17.40
CA VAL A 579 -17.00 37.39 18.30
C VAL A 579 -15.70 38.02 17.80
N LEU A 580 -14.69 37.21 17.47
CA LEU A 580 -13.42 37.69 16.92
C LEU A 580 -13.60 38.45 15.60
N ALA A 581 -14.54 38.04 14.74
CA ALA A 581 -14.80 38.69 13.45
C ALA A 581 -15.46 40.07 13.57
N LEU A 582 -16.03 40.43 14.73
CA LEU A 582 -16.58 41.75 15.02
C LEU A 582 -15.52 42.76 15.53
N LEU A 583 -14.41 42.27 16.12
CA LEU A 583 -13.38 43.12 16.71
C LEU A 583 -12.77 44.19 15.78
N PRO A 584 -12.51 43.94 14.48
CA PRO A 584 -11.94 44.97 13.61
C PRO A 584 -12.89 46.16 13.45
N GLY A 585 -14.18 45.89 13.25
CA GLY A 585 -15.20 46.91 13.09
C GLY A 585 -15.50 47.69 14.37
N THR A 586 -15.58 47.03 15.53
CA THR A 586 -15.84 47.72 16.81
C THR A 586 -14.66 48.59 17.24
N LEU A 587 -13.42 48.13 17.05
CA LEU A 587 -12.22 48.93 17.34
C LEU A 587 -12.07 50.09 16.34
N CYS A 588 -12.48 49.92 15.08
CA CYS A 588 -12.50 51.00 14.10
C CYS A 588 -13.56 52.05 14.44
N ALA A 589 -14.78 51.64 14.82
CA ALA A 589 -15.84 52.53 15.27
C ALA A 589 -15.40 53.37 16.49
N ALA A 590 -14.82 52.72 17.50
CA ALA A 590 -14.27 53.41 18.67
C ALA A 590 -13.14 54.39 18.31
N THR A 591 -12.30 54.06 17.32
CA THR A 591 -11.26 54.96 16.80
C THR A 591 -11.86 56.18 16.11
N VAL A 592 -12.84 56.01 15.22
CA VAL A 592 -13.50 57.12 14.51
C VAL A 592 -14.23 58.06 15.49
N VAL A 593 -14.92 57.51 16.48
CA VAL A 593 -15.53 58.29 17.58
C VAL A 593 -14.46 59.05 18.36
N GLY A 594 -13.36 58.41 18.75
CA GLY A 594 -12.25 59.07 19.45
C GLY A 594 -11.60 60.20 18.63
N LEU A 595 -11.50 60.06 17.31
CA LEU A 595 -10.97 61.09 16.40
C LEU A 595 -11.92 62.26 16.20
N ARG A 596 -13.24 62.05 16.30
CA ARG A 596 -14.24 63.12 16.29
C ARG A 596 -14.39 63.84 17.64
N LEU A 597 -13.93 63.21 18.74
CA LEU A 597 -13.91 63.77 20.09
C LEU A 597 -12.56 64.37 20.51
N THR A 598 -11.55 64.43 19.63
CA THR A 598 -10.20 64.95 19.96
C THR A 598 -9.61 65.89 18.92
N GLU A 599 -8.97 66.95 19.42
CA GLU A 599 -8.30 67.99 18.63
C GLU A 599 -6.82 68.13 19.01
N GLY A 600 -6.00 68.69 18.12
CA GLY A 600 -4.58 68.92 18.36
C GLY A 600 -3.77 67.65 18.64
N ARG A 601 -2.77 67.74 19.54
CA ARG A 601 -1.83 66.65 19.84
C ARG A 601 -2.48 65.31 20.26
N PRO A 602 -3.51 65.23 21.12
CA PRO A 602 -4.10 63.93 21.49
C PRO A 602 -4.77 63.20 20.31
N ARG A 603 -5.25 63.92 19.28
CA ARG A 603 -5.83 63.30 18.07
C ARG A 603 -4.85 62.37 17.35
N LEU A 604 -3.56 62.73 17.32
CA LEU A 604 -2.50 61.90 16.74
C LEU A 604 -2.23 60.64 17.58
N ALA A 605 -2.29 60.75 18.91
CA ALA A 605 -2.14 59.60 19.81
C ALA A 605 -3.33 58.64 19.68
N VAL A 606 -4.56 59.15 19.57
CA VAL A 606 -5.77 58.37 19.31
C VAL A 606 -5.70 57.68 17.94
N ALA A 607 -5.24 58.37 16.89
CA ALA A 607 -5.04 57.79 15.57
C ALA A 607 -4.07 56.59 15.61
N ALA A 608 -2.90 56.78 16.23
CA ALA A 608 -1.87 55.73 16.31
C ALA A 608 -2.32 54.53 17.16
N ALA A 609 -2.93 54.78 18.33
CA ALA A 609 -3.44 53.73 19.21
C ALA A 609 -4.60 52.96 18.56
N GLY A 610 -5.52 53.66 17.90
CA GLY A 610 -6.65 53.06 17.19
C GLY A 610 -6.22 52.21 15.99
N ALA A 611 -5.30 52.71 15.16
CA ALA A 611 -4.73 51.95 14.05
C ALA A 611 -4.03 50.66 14.53
N LEU A 612 -3.27 50.72 15.63
CA LEU A 612 -2.66 49.55 16.25
C LEU A 612 -3.71 48.55 16.78
N ALA A 613 -4.76 49.04 17.45
CA ALA A 613 -5.84 48.23 17.96
C ALA A 613 -6.60 47.50 16.82
N VAL A 614 -6.97 48.23 15.75
CA VAL A 614 -7.62 47.65 14.56
C VAL A 614 -6.71 46.62 13.89
N ALA A 615 -5.40 46.86 13.77
CA ALA A 615 -4.46 45.90 13.20
C ALA A 615 -4.32 44.62 14.06
N ILE A 616 -4.42 44.74 15.40
CA ILE A 616 -4.44 43.59 16.31
C ILE A 616 -5.77 42.82 16.19
N GLY A 617 -6.91 43.52 16.19
CA GLY A 617 -8.23 42.92 15.99
C GLY A 617 -8.36 42.18 14.66
N LEU A 618 -7.86 42.78 13.57
CA LEU A 618 -7.81 42.16 12.24
C LEU A 618 -6.89 40.93 12.23
N ARG A 619 -5.72 41.00 12.88
CA ARG A 619 -4.83 39.84 13.05
C ARG A 619 -5.49 38.71 13.86
N ALA A 620 -6.33 39.02 14.85
CA ALA A 620 -7.09 38.02 15.61
C ALA A 620 -8.19 37.38 14.76
N ALA A 621 -9.01 38.19 14.09
CA ALA A 621 -10.11 37.74 13.21
C ALA A 621 -9.61 36.88 12.03
N LEU A 622 -8.51 37.28 11.40
CA LEU A 622 -7.85 36.53 10.32
C LEU A 622 -6.94 35.40 10.83
N GLY A 623 -6.64 35.38 12.14
CA GLY A 623 -5.83 34.36 12.80
C GLY A 623 -6.64 33.16 13.31
N ARG A 624 -7.92 33.34 13.67
CA ARG A 624 -8.80 32.27 14.15
C ARG A 624 -10.20 32.38 13.55
N GLY A 625 -10.51 31.57 12.53
CA GLY A 625 -11.84 31.53 11.93
C GLY A 625 -11.86 30.97 10.50
N PRO A 626 -12.99 31.10 9.77
CA PRO A 626 -13.17 30.59 8.41
C PRO A 626 -12.34 31.32 7.34
N LEU A 627 -11.71 32.45 7.70
CA LEU A 627 -10.73 33.19 6.88
C LEU A 627 -9.28 32.96 7.36
N HIS A 628 -9.02 31.98 8.23
CA HIS A 628 -7.67 31.60 8.62
C HIS A 628 -6.86 31.15 7.40
N ALA A 629 -5.60 31.58 7.34
CA ALA A 629 -4.61 31.10 6.39
C ALA A 629 -3.36 30.68 7.18
N PRO A 630 -2.75 29.51 6.92
CA PRO A 630 -1.55 29.08 7.62
C PRO A 630 -0.43 30.12 7.52
N SER A 631 0.28 30.34 8.63
CA SER A 631 1.37 31.31 8.76
C SER A 631 2.44 31.19 7.66
N HIS A 632 2.76 29.95 7.28
CA HIS A 632 3.74 29.58 6.26
C HIS A 632 3.33 29.95 4.81
N HIS A 633 2.13 30.49 4.60
CA HIS A 633 1.58 30.76 3.26
C HIS A 633 1.36 32.26 2.98
N THR A 634 1.26 33.11 4.01
CA THR A 634 1.11 34.57 3.82
C THR A 634 2.47 35.26 3.64
N THR A 635 2.87 35.53 2.39
CA THR A 635 4.09 36.30 2.08
C THR A 635 4.08 37.69 2.73
N GLY A 636 5.25 38.31 2.85
CA GLY A 636 5.36 39.71 3.29
C GLY A 636 4.71 40.68 2.30
N ALA A 637 4.92 40.46 1.00
CA ALA A 637 4.41 41.30 -0.07
C ALA A 637 2.88 41.43 -0.06
N THR A 638 2.13 40.32 0.07
CA THR A 638 0.65 40.37 0.11
C THR A 638 0.12 41.24 1.25
N ARG A 639 0.83 41.26 2.40
CA ARG A 639 0.48 42.14 3.52
C ARG A 639 0.81 43.60 3.22
N ALA A 640 1.98 43.89 2.64
CA ALA A 640 2.35 45.25 2.23
C ALA A 640 1.35 45.85 1.24
N TRP A 641 0.98 45.11 0.19
CA TRP A 641 -0.02 45.55 -0.80
C TRP A 641 -1.41 45.74 -0.17
N THR A 642 -1.83 44.85 0.73
CA THR A 642 -3.10 45.03 1.46
C THR A 642 -3.11 46.31 2.29
N CYS A 643 -2.00 46.64 2.97
CA CYS A 643 -1.87 47.89 3.72
C CYS A 643 -1.85 49.13 2.80
N TRP A 644 -1.25 49.03 1.60
CA TRP A 644 -1.26 50.12 0.62
C TRP A 644 -2.67 50.45 0.14
N LEU A 645 -3.43 49.45 -0.32
CA LEU A 645 -4.81 49.65 -0.79
C LEU A 645 -5.73 50.22 0.31
N LEU A 646 -5.55 49.79 1.56
CA LEU A 646 -6.30 50.33 2.71
C LEU A 646 -5.86 51.75 3.10
N ALA A 647 -4.61 52.15 2.84
CA ALA A 647 -4.16 53.52 3.01
C ALA A 647 -4.67 54.43 1.87
N TYR A 648 -4.71 53.92 0.63
CA TYR A 648 -5.33 54.60 -0.49
C TYR A 648 -6.83 54.85 -0.23
N ALA A 649 -7.57 53.86 0.25
CA ALA A 649 -8.98 54.03 0.63
C ALA A 649 -9.26 54.93 1.85
N LEU A 650 -8.21 55.49 2.49
CA LEU A 650 -8.31 56.44 3.60
C LEU A 650 -7.84 57.86 3.22
N LEU A 651 -6.84 57.96 2.33
CA LEU A 651 -6.07 59.19 2.03
C LEU A 651 -5.93 59.46 0.52
N GLY A 652 -6.07 58.44 -0.33
CA GLY A 652 -5.73 58.47 -1.74
C GLY A 652 -6.61 59.40 -2.55
N ASP A 653 -7.93 59.30 -2.41
CA ASP A 653 -8.88 60.14 -3.14
C ASP A 653 -8.76 61.63 -2.74
N GLY A 654 -8.57 61.91 -1.45
CA GLY A 654 -8.31 63.28 -0.96
C GLY A 654 -6.96 63.85 -1.41
N LEU A 655 -5.91 63.02 -1.46
CA LEU A 655 -4.61 63.38 -2.01
C LEU A 655 -4.67 63.59 -3.54
N LEU A 656 -5.51 62.83 -4.24
CA LEU A 656 -5.73 62.95 -5.67
C LEU A 656 -6.42 64.27 -6.02
N SER A 657 -7.50 64.64 -5.31
CA SER A 657 -8.15 65.95 -5.45
C SER A 657 -7.20 67.12 -5.16
N ALA A 658 -6.45 67.09 -4.05
CA ALA A 658 -5.45 68.13 -3.76
C ALA A 658 -4.29 68.16 -4.80
N GLY A 659 -3.97 67.00 -5.38
CA GLY A 659 -3.05 66.84 -6.52
C GLY A 659 -3.55 67.52 -7.81
N LEU A 660 -4.86 67.71 -7.98
CA LEU A 660 -5.47 68.37 -9.12
C LEU A 660 -5.79 69.86 -8.88
N GLU A 661 -6.28 70.22 -7.68
CA GLU A 661 -6.83 71.56 -7.39
C GLU A 661 -5.78 72.67 -7.18
N GLY A 662 -4.53 72.33 -6.87
CA GLY A 662 -3.45 73.33 -6.83
C GLY A 662 -2.24 72.97 -5.96
N GLY A 663 -2.42 72.17 -4.92
CA GLY A 663 -1.33 71.72 -4.04
C GLY A 663 -1.82 70.98 -2.80
N PRO A 664 -0.93 70.23 -2.11
CA PRO A 664 -1.25 69.51 -0.88
C PRO A 664 -1.36 70.41 0.38
N ASP A 665 -1.44 71.73 0.19
CA ASP A 665 -1.28 72.78 1.21
C ASP A 665 -2.55 73.01 2.05
N GLY A 666 -3.05 71.95 2.67
CA GLY A 666 -4.20 71.97 3.57
C GLY A 666 -4.37 70.64 4.33
N PRO A 667 -5.29 70.57 5.30
CA PRO A 667 -5.63 69.32 5.96
C PRO A 667 -6.44 68.43 5.01
N TRP A 668 -5.85 67.34 4.52
CA TRP A 668 -6.51 66.46 3.54
C TRP A 668 -7.73 65.76 4.18
N PRO A 669 -8.87 65.65 3.47
CA PRO A 669 -10.03 64.93 3.98
C PRO A 669 -9.72 63.43 4.13
N LEU A 670 -9.95 62.90 5.32
CA LEU A 670 -9.84 61.47 5.62
C LEU A 670 -11.17 60.79 5.34
N ALA A 671 -11.18 59.80 4.44
CA ALA A 671 -12.36 59.00 4.15
C ALA A 671 -12.57 57.95 5.25
N THR A 672 -13.26 58.31 6.34
CA THR A 672 -13.42 57.41 7.49
C THR A 672 -14.56 56.41 7.33
N ALA A 673 -15.62 56.77 6.60
CA ALA A 673 -16.76 55.90 6.32
C ALA A 673 -16.39 54.65 5.48
N PRO A 674 -15.61 54.73 4.38
CA PRO A 674 -15.13 53.54 3.66
C PRO A 674 -14.33 52.57 4.52
N VAL A 675 -13.37 53.07 5.31
CA VAL A 675 -12.51 52.24 6.15
C VAL A 675 -13.30 51.58 7.29
N LEU A 676 -14.24 52.32 7.90
CA LEU A 676 -15.15 51.77 8.91
C LEU A 676 -16.05 50.66 8.34
N ALA A 677 -16.63 50.86 7.15
CA ALA A 677 -17.44 49.87 6.47
C ALA A 677 -16.64 48.60 6.12
N LEU A 678 -15.40 48.76 5.62
CA LEU A 678 -14.49 47.64 5.34
C LEU A 678 -14.07 46.88 6.60
N ALA A 679 -13.85 47.59 7.72
CA ALA A 679 -13.54 46.97 9.01
C ALA A 679 -14.75 46.18 9.57
N LEU A 680 -15.97 46.74 9.48
CA LEU A 680 -17.21 46.04 9.84
C LEU A 680 -17.49 44.84 8.92
N ALA A 681 -17.14 44.93 7.63
CA ALA A 681 -17.34 43.88 6.64
C ALA A 681 -16.53 42.60 6.91
N CYS A 682 -15.57 42.61 7.84
CA CYS A 682 -14.88 41.42 8.32
C CYS A 682 -15.84 40.34 8.86
N ALA A 683 -16.94 40.74 9.50
CA ALA A 683 -17.96 39.82 10.03
C ALA A 683 -18.78 39.11 8.92
N PRO A 684 -19.45 39.80 7.98
CA PRO A 684 -20.13 39.14 6.86
C PRO A 684 -19.16 38.40 5.92
N ALA A 685 -17.92 38.87 5.73
CA ALA A 685 -16.88 38.14 4.99
C ALA A 685 -16.62 36.76 5.61
N ALA A 686 -16.37 36.71 6.92
CA ALA A 686 -16.14 35.46 7.65
C ALA A 686 -17.39 34.57 7.65
N TRP A 687 -18.59 35.13 7.78
CA TRP A 687 -19.85 34.38 7.71
C TRP A 687 -20.08 33.76 6.33
N CYS A 688 -19.86 34.51 5.24
CA CYS A 688 -19.97 34.00 3.88
C CYS A 688 -18.93 32.91 3.59
N ALA A 689 -17.68 33.08 4.04
CA ALA A 689 -16.65 32.05 3.96
C ALA A 689 -17.04 30.76 4.69
N ARG A 690 -17.67 30.85 5.87
CA ARG A 690 -18.19 29.68 6.60
C ARG A 690 -19.36 29.02 5.86
N LEU A 691 -20.32 29.80 5.37
CA LEU A 691 -21.47 29.28 4.60
C LEU A 691 -21.01 28.52 3.37
N PHE A 692 -20.08 29.07 2.60
CA PHE A 692 -19.44 28.39 1.47
C PHE A 692 -18.73 27.11 1.93
N ALA A 693 -17.83 27.20 2.92
CA ALA A 693 -17.02 26.06 3.39
C ALA A 693 -17.82 24.91 4.04
N VAL A 694 -19.05 25.16 4.52
CA VAL A 694 -19.96 24.13 5.04
C VAL A 694 -20.82 23.54 3.94
N ARG A 695 -21.43 24.37 3.09
CA ARG A 695 -22.31 23.90 2.00
C ARG A 695 -21.52 23.18 0.90
N ALA A 696 -20.31 23.64 0.57
CA ALA A 696 -19.44 22.98 -0.40
C ALA A 696 -19.01 21.59 0.10
N ARG A 697 -18.66 21.44 1.39
CA ARG A 697 -18.37 20.12 1.97
C ARG A 697 -19.59 19.19 1.95
N ARG A 698 -20.79 19.68 2.24
CA ARG A 698 -22.03 18.89 2.10
C ARG A 698 -22.34 18.45 0.66
N ARG A 699 -21.99 19.26 -0.34
CA ARG A 699 -22.08 18.88 -1.76
C ARG A 699 -21.01 17.84 -2.13
N LEU A 700 -19.77 18.03 -1.69
CA LEU A 700 -18.67 17.11 -1.94
C LEU A 700 -18.94 15.69 -1.39
N THR A 701 -19.65 15.56 -0.28
CA THR A 701 -20.08 14.26 0.28
C THR A 701 -21.34 13.67 -0.37
N ALA A 702 -21.96 14.35 -1.34
CA ALA A 702 -23.24 13.95 -1.94
C ALA A 702 -23.15 13.73 -3.46
N SER A 703 -22.26 14.44 -4.15
CA SER A 703 -22.03 14.27 -5.58
C SER A 703 -21.26 12.99 -5.91
N ARG A 704 -21.65 12.33 -7.00
CA ARG A 704 -21.07 11.08 -7.49
C ARG A 704 -19.89 11.29 -8.44
N GLY A 705 -19.71 12.51 -8.94
CA GLY A 705 -18.60 12.87 -9.84
C GLY A 705 -18.00 14.26 -9.58
N LEU A 706 -16.75 14.45 -10.00
CA LEU A 706 -16.03 15.72 -9.83
C LEU A 706 -16.66 16.88 -10.62
N GLU A 707 -17.26 16.60 -11.78
CA GLU A 707 -17.94 17.61 -12.60
C GLU A 707 -19.27 18.03 -12.00
N GLU A 708 -20.04 17.09 -11.44
CA GLU A 708 -21.28 17.35 -10.69
C GLU A 708 -21.01 18.21 -9.45
N PHE A 709 -19.91 17.92 -8.74
CA PHE A 709 -19.42 18.77 -7.65
C PHE A 709 -19.06 20.17 -8.16
N ALA A 710 -18.27 20.29 -9.23
CA ALA A 710 -17.88 21.59 -9.78
C ALA A 710 -19.07 22.41 -10.30
N ALA A 711 -20.07 21.76 -10.90
CA ALA A 711 -21.30 22.37 -11.36
C ALA A 711 -22.14 22.91 -10.19
N SER A 712 -22.27 22.16 -9.09
CA SER A 712 -23.02 22.58 -7.91
C SER A 712 -22.26 23.56 -6.99
N ALA A 713 -20.93 23.60 -7.05
CA ALA A 713 -20.08 24.51 -6.28
C ALA A 713 -20.01 25.94 -6.88
N LYS A 714 -20.09 26.09 -8.21
CA LYS A 714 -20.10 27.39 -8.90
C LYS A 714 -21.21 28.36 -8.43
N PRO A 715 -22.52 28.00 -8.47
CA PRO A 715 -23.58 28.91 -8.03
C PRO A 715 -23.54 29.16 -6.51
N LEU A 716 -23.04 28.20 -5.72
CA LEU A 716 -22.84 28.38 -4.29
C LEU A 716 -21.83 29.50 -4.00
N LEU A 717 -20.67 29.47 -4.66
CA LEU A 717 -19.62 30.49 -4.51
C LEU A 717 -20.15 31.88 -4.91
N LEU A 718 -20.76 31.99 -6.08
CA LEU A 718 -21.34 33.23 -6.59
C LEU A 718 -22.43 33.78 -5.65
N GLY A 719 -23.34 32.94 -5.16
CA GLY A 719 -24.36 33.34 -4.20
C GLY A 719 -23.79 33.87 -2.88
N THR A 720 -22.72 33.25 -2.35
CA THR A 720 -22.03 33.77 -1.15
C THR A 720 -21.23 35.05 -1.41
N PHE A 721 -20.75 35.27 -2.63
CA PHE A 721 -20.06 36.50 -3.02
C PHE A 721 -21.03 37.67 -3.17
N VAL A 722 -22.17 37.47 -3.87
CA VAL A 722 -23.24 38.48 -3.98
C VAL A 722 -23.80 38.86 -2.60
N LEU A 723 -24.04 37.88 -1.72
CA LEU A 723 -24.49 38.14 -0.34
C LEU A 723 -23.51 39.04 0.44
N PHE A 724 -22.21 38.85 0.25
CA PHE A 724 -21.20 39.73 0.84
C PHE A 724 -21.24 41.14 0.24
N LEU A 725 -21.35 41.29 -1.08
CA LEU A 725 -21.42 42.61 -1.73
C LEU A 725 -22.66 43.41 -1.28
N CYS A 726 -23.83 42.76 -1.16
CA CYS A 726 -25.04 43.39 -0.62
C CYS A 726 -24.84 43.82 0.86
N SER A 727 -24.16 43.00 1.66
CA SER A 727 -23.84 43.33 3.05
C SER A 727 -22.87 44.51 3.16
N LEU A 728 -21.85 44.56 2.30
CA LEU A 728 -20.87 45.65 2.23
C LEU A 728 -21.51 46.96 1.75
N GLY A 729 -22.37 46.92 0.73
CA GLY A 729 -23.10 48.10 0.26
C GLY A 729 -24.02 48.70 1.33
N ALA A 730 -24.72 47.85 2.10
CA ALA A 730 -25.53 48.30 3.23
C ALA A 730 -24.67 48.91 4.36
N LEU A 731 -23.49 48.34 4.65
CA LEU A 731 -22.55 48.91 5.62
C LEU A 731 -21.97 50.24 5.16
N LEU A 732 -21.66 50.40 3.87
CA LEU A 732 -21.19 51.66 3.30
C LEU A 732 -22.24 52.77 3.43
N ALA A 733 -23.50 52.49 3.05
CA ALA A 733 -24.60 53.45 3.21
C ALA A 733 -24.85 53.84 4.66
N LEU A 734 -24.79 52.86 5.58
CA LEU A 734 -24.94 53.12 7.01
C LEU A 734 -23.78 53.97 7.57
N CYS A 735 -22.53 53.67 7.20
CA CYS A 735 -21.38 54.45 7.67
C CYS A 735 -21.40 55.88 7.11
N ALA A 736 -21.76 56.07 5.83
CA ALA A 736 -21.93 57.37 5.21
C ALA A 736 -22.95 58.24 5.96
N ALA A 737 -24.15 57.70 6.17
CA ALA A 737 -25.25 58.41 6.84
C ALA A 737 -24.99 58.69 8.34
N LEU A 738 -24.15 57.90 9.00
CA LEU A 738 -23.75 58.12 10.40
C LEU A 738 -22.58 59.10 10.56
N LEU A 739 -21.82 59.36 9.49
CA LEU A 739 -20.60 60.19 9.52
C LEU A 739 -20.74 61.51 8.76
N ASP A 740 -21.82 61.69 7.98
CA ASP A 740 -22.05 62.85 7.11
C ASP A 740 -20.89 63.03 6.10
N GLU A 741 -20.42 61.89 5.56
CA GLU A 741 -19.34 61.82 4.56
C GLU A 741 -19.91 61.39 3.20
N SER A 742 -19.56 62.10 2.13
CA SER A 742 -19.92 61.75 0.75
C SER A 742 -19.27 60.42 0.36
N ALA A 743 -20.06 59.35 0.29
CA ALA A 743 -19.50 58.02 0.08
C ALA A 743 -19.21 57.70 -1.39
N ASP A 744 -17.93 57.46 -1.68
CA ASP A 744 -17.47 56.71 -2.85
C ASP A 744 -17.81 55.21 -2.71
N TYR A 745 -19.12 54.92 -2.78
CA TYR A 745 -19.70 53.58 -2.79
C TYR A 745 -18.99 52.58 -3.72
N PRO A 746 -18.65 52.91 -4.99
CA PRO A 746 -18.10 51.92 -5.89
C PRO A 746 -16.65 51.53 -5.57
N GLY A 747 -15.80 52.48 -5.18
CA GLY A 747 -14.37 52.22 -4.89
C GLY A 747 -14.19 51.33 -3.67
N ALA A 748 -14.87 51.67 -2.56
CA ALA A 748 -14.86 50.85 -1.36
C ALA A 748 -15.51 49.47 -1.59
N GLY A 749 -16.56 49.41 -2.43
CA GLY A 749 -17.22 48.18 -2.83
C GLY A 749 -16.30 47.22 -3.61
N THR A 750 -15.57 47.71 -4.61
CA THR A 750 -14.64 46.89 -5.40
C THR A 750 -13.40 46.48 -4.61
N LEU A 751 -12.88 47.34 -3.74
CA LEU A 751 -11.79 46.98 -2.83
C LEU A 751 -12.21 45.86 -1.85
N GLY A 752 -13.40 45.96 -1.25
CA GLY A 752 -13.93 44.89 -0.39
C GLY A 752 -14.11 43.57 -1.15
N ALA A 753 -14.57 43.62 -2.40
CA ALA A 753 -14.68 42.46 -3.29
C ALA A 753 -13.33 41.80 -3.55
N LEU A 754 -12.32 42.60 -3.91
CA LEU A 754 -10.94 42.20 -4.16
C LEU A 754 -10.33 41.53 -2.93
N LEU A 755 -10.45 42.15 -1.75
CA LEU A 755 -9.90 41.64 -0.49
C LEU A 755 -10.54 40.31 -0.06
N LEU A 756 -11.86 40.14 -0.23
CA LEU A 756 -12.52 38.86 0.06
C LEU A 756 -12.00 37.73 -0.85
N LEU A 757 -11.94 37.96 -2.16
CA LEU A 757 -11.49 36.94 -3.12
C LEU A 757 -10.03 36.55 -2.89
N ALA A 758 -9.16 37.55 -2.70
CA ALA A 758 -7.76 37.35 -2.33
C ALA A 758 -7.62 36.53 -1.03
N ARG A 759 -8.44 36.82 0.00
CA ARG A 759 -8.39 36.09 1.28
C ARG A 759 -8.95 34.67 1.17
N LEU A 760 -10.03 34.45 0.41
CA LEU A 760 -10.61 33.11 0.19
C LEU A 760 -9.61 32.16 -0.51
N LEU A 761 -8.87 32.65 -1.50
CA LEU A 761 -7.80 31.89 -2.16
C LEU A 761 -6.63 31.61 -1.20
N THR A 762 -6.17 32.63 -0.48
CA THR A 762 -5.06 32.53 0.49
C THR A 762 -5.37 31.55 1.63
N ALA A 763 -6.61 31.55 2.15
CA ALA A 763 -7.12 30.61 3.15
C ALA A 763 -7.21 29.15 2.65
N ARG A 764 -6.96 28.91 1.36
CA ARG A 764 -6.95 27.59 0.70
C ARG A 764 -5.61 27.25 0.05
N GLY A 765 -4.54 27.96 0.42
CA GLY A 765 -3.18 27.73 -0.07
C GLY A 765 -2.87 28.32 -1.46
N PHE A 766 -3.83 28.93 -2.14
CA PHE A 766 -3.63 29.57 -3.44
C PHE A 766 -3.12 31.01 -3.24
N THR A 767 -1.84 31.15 -2.95
CA THR A 767 -1.21 32.42 -2.51
C THR A 767 -0.71 33.31 -3.64
N HIS A 768 -0.24 32.72 -4.74
CA HIS A 768 0.48 33.44 -5.80
C HIS A 768 -0.42 34.40 -6.59
N ALA A 769 -1.62 33.97 -7.00
CA ALA A 769 -2.54 34.81 -7.76
C ALA A 769 -3.04 36.03 -6.95
N PRO A 770 -3.47 35.89 -5.68
CA PRO A 770 -3.73 37.03 -4.80
C PRO A 770 -2.55 37.99 -4.65
N ALA A 771 -1.32 37.47 -4.47
CA ALA A 771 -0.13 38.30 -4.29
C ALA A 771 0.17 39.17 -5.51
N VAL A 772 0.02 38.61 -6.73
CA VAL A 772 0.23 39.34 -7.99
C VAL A 772 -0.89 40.36 -8.22
N VAL A 773 -2.16 39.96 -8.10
CA VAL A 773 -3.28 40.87 -8.43
C VAL A 773 -3.38 42.04 -7.45
N LEU A 774 -3.15 41.81 -6.15
CA LEU A 774 -3.08 42.91 -5.17
C LEU A 774 -1.89 43.85 -5.42
N GLY A 775 -0.74 43.30 -5.88
CA GLY A 775 0.43 44.10 -6.24
C GLY A 775 0.21 44.95 -7.49
N VAL A 776 -0.44 44.40 -8.52
CA VAL A 776 -0.79 45.13 -9.74
C VAL A 776 -1.81 46.25 -9.45
N ALA A 777 -2.82 45.98 -8.60
CA ALA A 777 -3.77 47.01 -8.18
C ALA A 777 -3.08 48.15 -7.42
N ALA A 778 -2.29 47.82 -6.39
CA ALA A 778 -1.54 48.79 -5.61
C ALA A 778 -0.55 49.61 -6.45
N ALA A 779 0.13 48.97 -7.42
CA ALA A 779 1.02 49.65 -8.35
C ALA A 779 0.26 50.61 -9.27
N ALA A 780 -0.90 50.23 -9.82
CA ALA A 780 -1.70 51.10 -10.67
C ALA A 780 -2.24 52.33 -9.93
N GLU A 781 -2.74 52.16 -8.70
CA GLU A 781 -3.15 53.25 -7.81
C GLU A 781 -1.97 54.18 -7.45
N ALA A 782 -0.79 53.63 -7.16
CA ALA A 782 0.43 54.40 -6.92
C ALA A 782 0.89 55.16 -8.17
N THR A 783 0.82 54.54 -9.35
CA THR A 783 1.14 55.19 -10.63
C THR A 783 0.16 56.32 -10.96
N ALA A 784 -1.13 56.19 -10.66
CA ALA A 784 -2.10 57.25 -10.88
C ALA A 784 -1.79 58.51 -10.04
N LEU A 785 -1.49 58.34 -8.75
CA LEU A 785 -1.03 59.45 -7.89
C LEU A 785 0.29 60.05 -8.41
N ALA A 786 1.28 59.19 -8.71
CA ALA A 786 2.59 59.65 -9.19
C ALA A 786 2.49 60.40 -10.53
N ALA A 787 1.56 60.02 -11.41
CA ALA A 787 1.32 60.67 -12.70
C ALA A 787 0.77 62.09 -12.55
N VAL A 788 -0.17 62.32 -11.63
CA VAL A 788 -0.70 63.66 -11.33
C VAL A 788 0.38 64.57 -10.73
N PHE A 789 1.21 64.07 -9.81
CA PHE A 789 2.33 64.86 -9.27
C PHE A 789 3.46 65.09 -10.29
N ALA A 790 3.78 64.10 -11.13
CA ALA A 790 4.77 64.25 -12.21
C ALA A 790 4.28 65.20 -13.32
N GLY A 791 2.98 65.26 -13.58
CA GLY A 791 2.37 66.19 -14.53
C GLY A 791 2.60 67.67 -14.21
N ARG A 792 2.93 68.00 -12.96
CA ARG A 792 3.30 69.35 -12.51
C ARG A 792 4.74 69.76 -12.85
N LEU A 793 5.58 68.83 -13.32
CA LEU A 793 6.93 69.16 -13.80
C LEU A 793 6.87 69.88 -15.16
N PRO A 794 7.76 70.85 -15.45
CA PRO A 794 7.75 71.59 -16.71
C PRO A 794 7.77 70.67 -17.94
N GLY A 795 6.74 70.76 -18.79
CA GLY A 795 6.60 69.94 -20.00
C GLY A 795 6.06 68.52 -19.79
N CYS A 796 5.71 68.11 -18.56
CA CYS A 796 5.29 66.74 -18.24
C CYS A 796 3.77 66.54 -18.09
N SER A 797 2.94 67.57 -18.30
CA SER A 797 1.49 67.55 -18.03
C SER A 797 0.71 66.45 -18.75
N TYR A 798 1.20 65.96 -19.89
CA TYR A 798 0.63 64.81 -20.61
C TYR A 798 0.60 63.51 -19.79
N LEU A 799 1.39 63.41 -18.72
CA LEU A 799 1.38 62.27 -17.80
C LEU A 799 0.12 62.24 -16.93
N ALA A 800 -0.41 63.40 -16.54
CA ALA A 800 -1.60 63.50 -15.69
C ALA A 800 -2.91 63.26 -16.47
N THR A 801 -2.94 63.63 -17.76
CA THR A 801 -4.13 63.56 -18.64
C THR A 801 -4.99 62.28 -18.56
N PRO A 802 -4.45 61.04 -18.52
CA PRO A 802 -5.29 59.83 -18.38
C PRO A 802 -5.95 59.69 -17.00
N VAL A 803 -5.43 60.36 -15.97
CA VAL A 803 -6.04 60.44 -14.64
C VAL A 803 -7.01 61.62 -14.58
N ASP A 804 -6.59 62.80 -15.08
CA ASP A 804 -7.43 64.01 -15.15
C ASP A 804 -8.76 63.74 -15.89
N THR A 805 -8.71 62.98 -16.98
CA THR A 805 -9.91 62.64 -17.78
C THR A 805 -10.83 61.64 -17.08
N VAL A 806 -10.30 60.71 -16.27
CA VAL A 806 -11.12 59.77 -15.49
C VAL A 806 -11.75 60.48 -14.30
N VAL A 807 -10.96 61.26 -13.56
CA VAL A 807 -11.42 62.01 -12.38
C VAL A 807 -12.38 63.14 -12.76
N GLY A 808 -12.10 63.87 -13.85
CA GLY A 808 -12.99 64.91 -14.37
C GLY A 808 -14.32 64.38 -14.94
N ALA A 809 -14.39 63.10 -15.30
CA ALA A 809 -15.63 62.46 -15.75
C ALA A 809 -16.46 61.87 -14.60
N TRP A 810 -15.82 61.16 -13.66
CA TRP A 810 -16.49 60.29 -12.68
C TRP A 810 -16.07 60.51 -11.21
N GLY A 811 -15.28 61.54 -10.91
CA GLY A 811 -14.77 61.83 -9.56
C GLY A 811 -13.51 61.05 -9.16
N PRO A 812 -12.85 61.39 -8.04
CA PRO A 812 -11.57 60.79 -7.64
C PRO A 812 -11.68 59.27 -7.43
N GLY A 813 -12.75 58.82 -6.74
CA GLY A 813 -13.05 57.41 -6.48
C GLY A 813 -13.26 56.54 -7.72
N ALA A 814 -13.31 57.12 -8.93
CA ALA A 814 -13.31 56.37 -10.18
C ALA A 814 -12.01 55.57 -10.41
N VAL A 815 -10.86 56.10 -9.96
CA VAL A 815 -9.55 55.43 -10.10
C VAL A 815 -9.52 54.10 -9.32
N PRO A 816 -9.73 54.06 -7.98
CA PRO A 816 -9.80 52.80 -7.24
C PRO A 816 -10.98 51.93 -7.70
N THR A 817 -12.11 52.50 -8.11
CA THR A 817 -13.25 51.75 -8.68
C THR A 817 -12.81 50.88 -9.86
N LEU A 818 -12.13 51.47 -10.85
CA LEU A 818 -11.70 50.76 -12.06
C LEU A 818 -10.58 49.76 -11.75
N VAL A 819 -9.57 50.17 -10.98
CA VAL A 819 -8.41 49.33 -10.66
C VAL A 819 -8.81 48.14 -9.79
N CYS A 820 -9.45 48.37 -8.64
CA CYS A 820 -9.90 47.27 -7.78
C CYS A 820 -11.04 46.46 -8.43
N GLY A 821 -11.86 47.06 -9.29
CA GLY A 821 -12.91 46.37 -10.04
C GLY A 821 -12.36 45.35 -11.03
N ALA A 822 -11.41 45.74 -11.88
CA ALA A 822 -10.75 44.83 -12.83
C ALA A 822 -9.95 43.72 -12.12
N ALA A 823 -9.30 44.06 -11.00
CA ALA A 823 -8.59 43.12 -10.14
C ALA A 823 -9.55 42.09 -9.49
N ALA A 824 -10.68 42.55 -8.94
CA ALA A 824 -11.71 41.69 -8.35
C ALA A 824 -12.34 40.75 -9.39
N LEU A 825 -12.68 41.25 -10.59
CA LEU A 825 -13.22 40.43 -11.68
C LEU A 825 -12.22 39.32 -12.10
N SER A 826 -10.94 39.68 -12.23
CA SER A 826 -9.87 38.74 -12.57
C SER A 826 -9.73 37.63 -11.51
N LEU A 827 -9.75 37.98 -10.22
CA LEU A 827 -9.75 36.98 -9.15
C LEU A 827 -11.07 36.21 -9.05
N LEU A 828 -12.21 36.76 -9.43
CA LEU A 828 -13.50 36.03 -9.44
C LEU A 828 -13.48 34.92 -10.50
N ILE A 829 -12.98 35.21 -11.70
CA ILE A 829 -12.77 34.22 -12.77
C ILE A 829 -11.76 33.15 -12.35
N HIS A 830 -10.70 33.52 -11.61
CA HIS A 830 -9.74 32.55 -11.07
C HIS A 830 -10.39 31.67 -9.97
N THR A 831 -11.07 32.29 -9.00
CA THR A 831 -11.68 31.65 -7.83
C THR A 831 -12.79 30.66 -8.24
N THR A 832 -13.60 31.00 -9.23
CA THR A 832 -14.61 30.11 -9.82
C THR A 832 -14.05 28.95 -10.64
N ARG A 833 -12.73 28.93 -10.92
CA ARG A 833 -12.00 27.82 -11.56
C ARG A 833 -11.15 27.00 -10.60
N THR A 834 -10.78 27.53 -9.43
CA THR A 834 -9.92 26.87 -8.44
C THR A 834 -10.69 26.35 -7.22
N LEU A 835 -11.53 27.18 -6.57
CA LEU A 835 -12.25 26.79 -5.35
C LEU A 835 -13.45 25.87 -5.62
N THR A 836 -13.77 25.60 -6.88
CA THR A 836 -14.78 24.61 -7.31
C THR A 836 -14.17 23.23 -7.61
N ARG A 837 -12.86 23.06 -7.41
CA ARG A 837 -12.18 21.76 -7.52
C ARG A 837 -12.21 21.06 -6.16
N ALA A 838 -12.48 19.75 -6.14
CA ALA A 838 -12.52 18.97 -4.89
C ALA A 838 -11.24 19.11 -4.04
N SER A 839 -10.07 19.23 -4.69
CA SER A 839 -8.77 19.43 -4.02
C SER A 839 -8.68 20.72 -3.20
N ALA A 840 -9.45 21.76 -3.51
CA ALA A 840 -9.53 22.99 -2.69
C ALA A 840 -10.27 22.79 -1.35
N HIS A 841 -10.82 21.60 -1.10
CA HIS A 841 -11.54 21.23 0.11
C HIS A 841 -10.98 20.00 0.84
N ALA A 842 -9.88 19.43 0.37
CA ALA A 842 -9.04 18.56 1.19
C ALA A 842 -8.65 19.30 2.48
N LEU A 843 -8.51 18.58 3.59
CA LEU A 843 -7.85 19.17 4.75
C LEU A 843 -6.37 19.36 4.40
N PRO A 844 -5.73 20.48 4.78
CA PRO A 844 -4.28 20.54 4.78
C PRO A 844 -3.75 19.46 5.74
N PRO A 845 -2.55 18.89 5.48
CA PRO A 845 -1.86 18.13 6.52
C PRO A 845 -1.68 19.02 7.77
N GLY A 846 -1.61 18.38 8.94
CA GLY A 846 -1.24 19.10 10.16
C GLY A 846 0.15 19.74 10.02
N PRO A 847 0.44 20.80 10.79
CA PRO A 847 1.81 21.28 10.90
C PRO A 847 2.71 20.15 11.44
N PRO A 848 4.00 20.10 11.02
CA PRO A 848 4.99 19.18 11.58
C PRO A 848 5.33 19.53 13.04
#